data_AF-A0A137S2I2-F1
#
_entry.id   AF-A0A137S2I2-F1
#
_cell.length_a   1.000
_cell.length_b   1.000
_cell.length_c   1.000
_cell.angle_alpha   90.00
_cell.angle_beta   90.00
_cell.angle_gamma   90.00
#
_symmetry.space_group_name_H-M   'P 1'
#
loop_
_entity.id
_entity.type
_entity.pdbx_description
1 polymer ?
#
loop_
_entity_poly.entity_id
_entity_poly.type
_entity_poly.pdbx_seq_one_letter_code
_entity_poly.pdbx_strand_id
1 'polypeptide(L)'
;MRSPHFSWAMLAVLFVLFMAAPPAWAAQCSDVFGAPSGVNSNLQASGNTLDLSGVPWANNPWPVSGTTLAAGDYYFGSANLGNGYQLNVADGAQVRIFINGSQAFGNNIAINAGGDPGQLLLVTRGSLTLGNNAQVNGLLYAAGSISVGNNAVITGGLAAGGGISTGNTGPVADYSGIEQGLLAGLCARRVELSANGDSVGPVAVEVGNAVSLAVRGEGCSDVESTFNQRWNDRWLVNGVLVQSSTSTPTLCERSPVTQTVTFDQPGDYIVRFESRYQNCFLFFCGGEQPFGEDEILIRVTDPNDGLTCFVDDFDGGSLSTDDWVTSVASGSFTPSVVNNRLRMTQAVSNQSTAATLQREIPGADNLVILEFDYFAYGGSGADGLAIVLSDSAITPQPGSFGGSLGYAQRDNGDPGFAGGWLGIGLDEFGNFSNPTEGRQGGPGSRADAVAIRGAYQGNYRYLRGTNTLSPGIDQAGTNPTAQRYRITVDSRLAGQAIVSVERDTSGSGNNFQTLIAPFNALAEPGQPAVPENFLLSLTGSTGGSTNIHELGNIELCALKLNPVGQQVDHFEIIHDGVALTCQPETIQVRACGNADCSELFTDPVQATLAPANGWQGGNVVSLVNGFGEATLQNTSPGTVRLDVVGSNPSTRPQAVTLCQIGGSLSASNCDLPFFESGLAFDLPDLISHRPSGPVQVRAVRQDDVTQQCVPAFANQTKAVEFWSEYVDPGPGGRDVSRAVSVNGAPVGIDASAPAGIDLSFDGDGVAEIDVIYPDAGQMQLNALYRGSEATEDAGLLMPGADSFVSVPAGFCVSAASSCSQGDETCPLFRRAGEFFDLTITAAGWQSDTDVDFCAGNPVSPNFELPGIPLQVELVAPAGGETGVVSPGSYDHARAVDAQTTVAVDQSEVGVFRFLTSPAPGAYLGRDLPQGRSAPVGRFYPDRFRVTVDPGAFEAECGAGQFTYTGQPFGWLMAPTALLEPLSVQGRRTRNYTFDGFRRLSVAGVSTLVPIEDLAATDANGDPMAFSVTQEAAALSVQEPGLILFSFNPNDQFEYPKSPVTRIEPFLPQLEFTVTSVQDTDGVQAEAAPYDFEPEASFEIRYGRLIMENVYGPETVEALFMPFRVESFEGGRFVTHDADSCTTWTTTDIDSAETHHALLADSGVFDQGTAGPLRLEPLGTQGTDLLTWDVPEWLEDDWNNDGVLADPSATATFGVYRGNDRIIYWREVPAN
;
A
#
# COMPACT_ATOMS: atom_id res chain seq x y z
N MET A 1 15.51 10.84 64.58
CA MET A 1 14.89 10.42 65.86
C MET A 1 13.82 11.43 66.25
N ARG A 2 12.60 10.91 66.48
CA ARG A 2 11.45 11.44 67.26
C ARG A 2 10.73 12.72 66.81
N SER A 3 9.50 12.50 66.36
CA SER A 3 8.30 13.33 66.49
C SER A 3 8.04 13.79 67.95
N PRO A 4 6.99 14.61 68.18
CA PRO A 4 5.69 14.01 68.46
C PRO A 4 4.50 14.63 67.70
N HIS A 5 3.53 13.75 67.47
CA HIS A 5 2.19 13.96 66.93
C HIS A 5 1.29 14.76 67.87
N PHE A 6 0.28 15.44 67.32
CA PHE A 6 -1.11 15.23 67.77
C PHE A 6 -2.11 15.38 66.62
N SER A 7 -3.13 14.53 66.69
CA SER A 7 -4.16 14.11 65.73
C SER A 7 -5.31 15.11 65.55
N TRP A 8 -5.99 15.10 64.39
CA TRP A 8 -7.38 14.62 64.17
C TRP A 8 -7.89 15.07 62.79
N ALA A 9 -8.48 14.14 62.04
CA ALA A 9 -9.13 14.35 60.75
C ALA A 9 -10.67 14.34 60.93
N MET A 10 -11.39 15.24 60.22
CA MET A 10 -12.38 14.91 59.17
C MET A 10 -13.36 16.09 58.89
N LEU A 11 -13.35 16.55 57.63
CA LEU A 11 -14.37 17.20 56.78
C LEU A 11 -15.26 18.40 57.22
N ALA A 12 -15.05 19.49 56.44
CA ALA A 12 -16.00 20.19 55.56
C ALA A 12 -16.89 21.37 56.06
N VAL A 13 -16.82 22.43 55.24
CA VAL A 13 -17.74 23.60 55.05
C VAL A 13 -17.70 24.72 56.10
N LEU A 14 -17.01 25.83 55.81
CA LEU A 14 -17.67 27.10 55.45
C LEU A 14 -16.64 28.14 54.96
N PHE A 15 -16.75 28.44 53.67
CA PHE A 15 -16.30 29.66 53.03
C PHE A 15 -17.13 30.85 53.56
N VAL A 16 -16.63 32.08 53.37
CA VAL A 16 -17.34 33.39 53.38
C VAL A 16 -16.95 34.36 54.51
N LEU A 17 -16.54 35.57 54.05
CA LEU A 17 -16.37 36.88 54.71
C LEU A 17 -14.99 37.24 55.29
N PHE A 18 -14.07 37.60 54.39
CA PHE A 18 -13.55 38.97 54.41
C PHE A 18 -13.57 39.52 52.99
N MET A 19 -14.47 40.49 52.76
CA MET A 19 -14.52 41.28 51.53
C MET A 19 -13.23 42.12 51.45
N ALA A 20 -12.28 41.70 50.61
CA ALA A 20 -11.37 42.63 50.00
C ALA A 20 -12.16 43.35 48.90
N ALA A 21 -12.27 44.68 49.00
CA ALA A 21 -12.85 45.50 47.94
C ALA A 21 -12.15 45.16 46.60
N PRO A 22 -12.89 45.05 45.48
CA PRO A 22 -12.26 44.85 44.18
C PRO A 22 -11.28 46.00 43.91
N PRO A 23 -10.06 45.71 43.42
CA PRO A 23 -9.14 46.76 42.98
C PRO A 23 -9.80 47.60 41.88
N ALA A 24 -9.64 48.92 41.99
CA ALA A 24 -10.36 49.95 41.25
C ALA A 24 -10.09 50.02 39.72
N TRP A 25 -9.63 48.94 39.08
CA TRP A 25 -9.36 48.84 37.64
C TRP A 25 -10.51 48.21 36.84
N ALA A 26 -11.57 47.72 37.49
CA ALA A 26 -12.73 47.13 36.82
C ALA A 26 -13.82 48.15 36.40
N ALA A 27 -13.58 49.46 36.56
CA ALA A 27 -14.63 50.48 36.50
C ALA A 27 -14.70 51.32 35.21
N GLN A 28 -14.09 50.92 34.08
CA GLN A 28 -14.16 51.75 32.85
C GLN A 28 -14.52 51.05 31.52
N CYS A 29 -14.57 49.72 31.44
CA CYS A 29 -15.00 49.02 30.20
C CYS A 29 -16.44 48.44 30.26
N SER A 30 -17.04 48.32 31.45
CA SER A 30 -18.45 47.92 31.62
C SER A 30 -19.44 48.95 31.05
N ASP A 31 -19.06 50.23 30.97
CA ASP A 31 -19.97 51.32 30.62
C ASP A 31 -20.26 51.42 29.12
N VAL A 32 -19.47 50.72 28.28
CA VAL A 32 -19.65 50.66 26.82
C VAL A 32 -20.82 49.75 26.46
N PHE A 33 -20.91 48.56 27.07
CA PHE A 33 -21.96 47.58 26.76
C PHE A 33 -23.02 47.42 27.87
N GLY A 34 -22.80 47.97 29.07
CA GLY A 34 -23.58 47.72 30.29
C GLY A 34 -25.00 48.30 30.37
N ALA A 35 -25.62 48.63 29.24
CA ALA A 35 -27.00 49.10 29.21
C ALA A 35 -27.97 47.93 29.48
N PRO A 36 -28.88 47.99 30.46
CA PRO A 36 -29.83 46.89 30.76
C PRO A 36 -30.73 46.50 29.58
N SER A 37 -30.85 47.37 28.58
CA SER A 37 -31.62 47.17 27.35
C SER A 37 -30.91 46.36 26.26
N GLY A 38 -29.62 46.01 26.42
CA GLY A 38 -28.84 45.43 25.33
C GLY A 38 -28.33 46.45 24.31
N VAL A 39 -28.66 47.73 24.47
CA VAL A 39 -28.42 48.79 23.47
C VAL A 39 -27.84 50.03 24.14
N ASN A 40 -26.63 50.43 23.72
CA ASN A 40 -25.94 51.62 24.18
C ASN A 40 -25.53 52.52 23.01
N SER A 41 -26.30 53.58 22.77
CA SER A 41 -26.13 54.47 21.62
C SER A 41 -25.54 55.84 22.00
N ASN A 42 -24.93 56.52 21.03
CA ASN A 42 -24.37 57.88 21.15
C ASN A 42 -23.19 58.00 22.13
N LEU A 43 -22.37 56.95 22.23
CA LEU A 43 -21.23 56.88 23.15
C LEU A 43 -20.13 57.92 22.88
N GLN A 44 -20.02 58.44 21.65
CA GLN A 44 -19.07 59.52 21.36
C GLN A 44 -19.37 60.79 22.16
N ALA A 45 -20.64 61.04 22.52
CA ALA A 45 -21.02 62.23 23.28
C ALA A 45 -20.62 62.14 24.76
N SER A 46 -20.51 60.93 25.32
CA SER A 46 -20.11 60.70 26.71
C SER A 46 -18.60 60.45 26.88
N GLY A 47 -17.88 60.18 25.78
CA GLY A 47 -16.46 59.77 25.83
C GLY A 47 -16.25 58.32 26.29
N ASN A 48 -17.33 57.58 26.56
CA ASN A 48 -17.30 56.17 26.96
C ASN A 48 -17.24 55.26 25.72
N THR A 49 -16.21 55.44 24.91
CA THR A 49 -15.95 54.64 23.71
C THR A 49 -14.82 53.65 23.95
N LEU A 50 -14.76 52.56 23.17
CA LEU A 50 -13.57 51.70 23.14
C LEU A 50 -12.37 52.50 22.61
N ASP A 51 -11.19 52.31 23.20
CA ASP A 51 -9.93 52.79 22.63
C ASP A 51 -9.54 51.89 21.45
N LEU A 52 -9.58 52.46 20.24
CA LEU A 52 -9.27 51.75 19.00
C LEU A 52 -7.93 52.17 18.39
N SER A 53 -7.13 52.96 19.12
CA SER A 53 -5.87 53.52 18.62
C SER A 53 -4.79 52.45 18.38
N GLY A 54 -4.80 51.37 19.19
CA GLY A 54 -3.89 50.24 19.06
C GLY A 54 -4.36 49.10 18.15
N VAL A 55 -5.52 49.23 17.48
CA VAL A 55 -6.04 48.17 16.60
C VAL A 55 -5.28 48.17 15.26
N PRO A 56 -4.60 47.09 14.85
CA PRO A 56 -3.86 47.02 13.58
C PRO A 56 -4.82 46.78 12.41
N TRP A 57 -5.57 47.81 12.04
CA TRP A 57 -6.58 47.76 10.98
C TRP A 57 -6.00 47.23 9.64
N ALA A 58 -6.51 46.10 9.18
CA ALA A 58 -6.17 45.51 7.87
C ALA A 58 -7.41 45.33 6.99
N ASN A 59 -7.19 45.23 5.68
CA ASN A 59 -8.25 45.03 4.68
C ASN A 59 -8.26 43.60 4.12
N ASN A 60 -8.12 42.59 4.99
CA ASN A 60 -8.15 41.21 4.51
C ASN A 60 -9.54 40.85 3.95
N PRO A 61 -9.62 39.94 2.96
CA PRO A 61 -10.89 39.48 2.43
C PRO A 61 -11.68 38.74 3.52
N TRP A 62 -13.01 38.83 3.43
CA TRP A 62 -13.89 38.05 4.30
C TRP A 62 -13.78 36.55 3.97
N PRO A 63 -13.85 35.67 4.98
CA PRO A 63 -13.85 34.24 4.76
C PRO A 63 -15.12 33.82 4.01
N VAL A 64 -15.03 32.66 3.36
CA VAL A 64 -16.18 32.05 2.69
C VAL A 64 -17.32 31.80 3.68
N SER A 65 -18.57 31.88 3.20
CA SER A 65 -19.73 31.65 4.06
C SER A 65 -19.71 30.23 4.63
N GLY A 66 -19.92 30.10 5.94
CA GLY A 66 -19.93 28.84 6.69
C GLY A 66 -18.63 28.53 7.44
N THR A 67 -17.58 29.34 7.28
CA THR A 67 -16.31 29.16 8.00
C THR A 67 -16.49 29.23 9.53
N THR A 68 -15.74 28.38 10.26
CA THR A 68 -15.64 28.41 11.72
C THR A 68 -14.31 29.03 12.15
N LEU A 69 -14.35 30.05 13.00
CA LEU A 69 -13.18 30.75 13.52
C LEU A 69 -12.72 30.12 14.86
N ALA A 70 -11.40 29.98 15.02
CA ALA A 70 -10.75 29.61 16.28
C ALA A 70 -10.48 30.86 17.13
N ALA A 71 -10.01 30.70 18.36
CA ALA A 71 -9.72 31.83 19.25
C ALA A 71 -8.66 32.77 18.64
N GLY A 72 -8.89 34.08 18.71
CA GLY A 72 -7.96 35.08 18.20
C GLY A 72 -8.60 36.34 17.60
N ASP A 73 -7.74 37.19 17.05
CA ASP A 73 -8.11 38.46 16.41
C ASP A 73 -8.12 38.34 14.90
N TYR A 74 -9.21 38.81 14.29
CA TYR A 74 -9.43 38.78 12.85
C TYR A 74 -9.66 40.19 12.33
N TYR A 75 -9.03 40.52 11.21
CA TYR A 75 -9.06 41.86 10.63
C TYR A 75 -9.61 41.80 9.21
N PHE A 76 -10.72 42.46 8.92
CA PHE A 76 -11.37 42.44 7.60
C PHE A 76 -11.60 43.84 7.03
N GLY A 77 -11.54 43.95 5.71
CA GLY A 77 -11.98 45.14 4.99
C GLY A 77 -13.50 45.25 4.91
N SER A 78 -14.01 46.41 4.50
CA SER A 78 -15.44 46.56 4.17
C SER A 78 -15.80 45.74 2.94
N ALA A 79 -16.88 44.95 3.00
CA ALA A 79 -17.35 44.14 1.87
C ALA A 79 -18.88 44.16 1.74
N ASN A 80 -19.39 43.84 0.55
CA ASN A 80 -20.82 43.63 0.35
C ASN A 80 -21.14 42.14 0.52
N LEU A 81 -21.45 41.75 1.75
CA LEU A 81 -21.78 40.36 2.08
C LEU A 81 -23.28 40.18 1.84
N GLY A 82 -23.61 39.48 0.75
CA GLY A 82 -24.99 39.28 0.29
C GLY A 82 -25.89 38.54 1.29
N ASN A 83 -27.10 38.19 0.85
CA ASN A 83 -28.06 37.48 1.70
C ASN A 83 -27.55 36.07 2.04
N GLY A 84 -27.83 35.59 3.26
CA GLY A 84 -27.54 34.21 3.67
C GLY A 84 -26.10 33.94 4.13
N TYR A 85 -25.27 34.96 4.32
CA TYR A 85 -23.90 34.79 4.80
C TYR A 85 -23.85 34.19 6.21
N GLN A 86 -22.98 33.19 6.40
CA GLN A 86 -22.80 32.47 7.66
C GLN A 86 -21.35 32.55 8.14
N LEU A 87 -21.15 32.71 9.44
CA LEU A 87 -19.83 32.67 10.09
C LEU A 87 -19.99 32.07 11.49
N ASN A 88 -19.20 31.05 11.83
CA ASN A 88 -19.29 30.33 13.09
C ASN A 88 -18.08 30.61 13.98
N VAL A 89 -18.22 30.47 15.29
CA VAL A 89 -17.12 30.49 16.26
C VAL A 89 -17.03 29.09 16.88
N ALA A 90 -15.81 28.57 17.04
CA ALA A 90 -15.59 27.27 17.65
C ALA A 90 -15.98 27.26 19.14
N ASP A 91 -16.50 26.14 19.64
CA ASP A 91 -16.90 26.00 21.04
C ASP A 91 -15.73 26.32 22.00
N GLY A 92 -15.96 27.25 22.93
CA GLY A 92 -14.98 27.68 23.93
C GLY A 92 -13.98 28.74 23.45
N ALA A 93 -14.03 29.15 22.17
CA ALA A 93 -13.10 30.14 21.62
C ALA A 93 -13.49 31.58 21.97
N GLN A 94 -12.51 32.46 22.20
CA GLN A 94 -12.72 33.92 22.25
C GLN A 94 -12.23 34.55 20.95
N VAL A 95 -13.14 35.19 20.22
CA VAL A 95 -12.92 35.74 18.88
C VAL A 95 -13.21 37.23 18.87
N ARG A 96 -12.25 38.02 18.36
CA ARG A 96 -12.42 39.47 18.13
C ARG A 96 -12.30 39.76 16.65
N ILE A 97 -13.33 40.37 16.06
CA ILE A 97 -13.37 40.73 14.64
C ILE A 97 -13.30 42.25 14.51
N PHE A 98 -12.28 42.77 13.84
CA PHE A 98 -12.08 44.18 13.57
C PHE A 98 -12.30 44.49 12.09
N ILE A 99 -13.28 45.36 11.80
CA ILE A 99 -13.66 45.71 10.43
C ILE A 99 -13.21 47.14 10.10
N ASN A 100 -12.28 47.26 9.15
CA ASN A 100 -11.70 48.53 8.71
C ASN A 100 -12.62 49.26 7.71
N GLY A 101 -13.64 49.94 8.24
CA GLY A 101 -14.58 50.76 7.48
C GLY A 101 -16.03 50.49 7.90
N SER A 102 -17.00 50.76 7.01
CA SER A 102 -18.43 50.49 7.27
C SER A 102 -18.85 49.16 6.65
N GLN A 103 -19.59 48.35 7.40
CA GLN A 103 -19.97 47.01 6.98
C GLN A 103 -21.49 46.88 6.83
N ALA A 104 -21.92 46.29 5.71
CA ALA A 104 -23.32 45.93 5.46
C ALA A 104 -23.45 44.43 5.24
N PHE A 105 -24.26 43.78 6.07
CA PHE A 105 -24.67 42.40 5.92
C PHE A 105 -26.07 42.35 5.31
N GLY A 106 -26.27 41.46 4.33
CA GLY A 106 -27.57 41.22 3.69
C GLY A 106 -28.62 40.60 4.62
N ASN A 107 -29.74 40.16 4.05
CA ASN A 107 -30.81 39.48 4.78
C ASN A 107 -30.45 38.03 5.11
N ASN A 108 -31.05 37.46 6.16
CA ASN A 108 -30.92 36.06 6.57
C ASN A 108 -29.48 35.62 6.90
N ILE A 109 -28.64 36.53 7.42
CA ILE A 109 -27.29 36.18 7.86
C ILE A 109 -27.31 35.44 9.20
N ALA A 110 -26.31 34.58 9.44
CA ALA A 110 -26.11 33.88 10.70
C ALA A 110 -24.65 34.00 11.16
N ILE A 111 -24.39 34.84 12.17
CA ILE A 111 -23.05 35.04 12.74
C ILE A 111 -23.06 34.49 14.16
N ASN A 112 -22.31 33.43 14.40
CA ASN A 112 -22.27 32.71 15.67
C ASN A 112 -23.68 32.32 16.18
N ALA A 113 -24.62 32.03 15.28
CA ALA A 113 -26.04 31.89 15.65
C ALA A 113 -26.34 30.76 16.66
N GLY A 114 -25.45 29.76 16.76
CA GLY A 114 -25.55 28.66 17.73
C GLY A 114 -24.58 28.73 18.92
N GLY A 115 -23.67 29.72 18.96
CA GLY A 115 -22.62 29.81 19.99
C GLY A 115 -22.95 30.77 21.13
N ASP A 116 -22.05 30.83 22.11
CA ASP A 116 -22.21 31.66 23.32
C ASP A 116 -21.94 33.15 22.98
N PRO A 117 -22.80 34.11 23.39
CA PRO A 117 -22.56 35.54 23.19
C PRO A 117 -21.23 36.05 23.78
N GLY A 118 -20.71 35.43 24.84
CA GLY A 118 -19.44 35.76 25.49
C GLY A 118 -18.19 35.32 24.73
N GLN A 119 -18.34 34.71 23.55
CA GLN A 119 -17.23 34.23 22.72
C GLN A 119 -16.88 35.18 21.56
N LEU A 120 -17.71 36.17 21.25
CA LEU A 120 -17.53 37.01 20.07
C LEU A 120 -17.63 38.51 20.40
N LEU A 121 -16.60 39.27 20.02
CA LEU A 121 -16.63 40.73 19.90
C LEU A 121 -16.44 41.13 18.44
N LEU A 122 -17.34 41.93 17.88
CA LEU A 122 -17.24 42.51 16.54
C LEU A 122 -17.15 44.03 16.63
N VAL A 123 -16.04 44.59 16.18
CA VAL A 123 -15.72 46.02 16.23
C VAL A 123 -15.64 46.59 14.81
N THR A 124 -16.49 47.55 14.50
CA THR A 124 -16.56 48.22 13.20
C THR A 124 -16.04 49.65 13.31
N ARG A 125 -15.03 50.01 12.51
CA ARG A 125 -14.45 51.38 12.50
C ARG A 125 -15.42 52.44 11.95
N GLY A 126 -16.35 52.04 11.08
CA GLY A 126 -17.41 52.86 10.51
C GLY A 126 -18.79 52.52 11.08
N SER A 127 -19.81 52.52 10.22
CA SER A 127 -21.17 52.12 10.59
C SER A 127 -21.43 50.64 10.27
N LEU A 128 -22.32 50.00 11.03
CA LEU A 128 -22.69 48.60 10.85
C LEU A 128 -24.17 48.47 10.47
N THR A 129 -24.47 47.76 9.39
CA THR A 129 -25.84 47.47 8.93
C THR A 129 -26.08 45.97 8.89
N LEU A 130 -27.15 45.50 9.53
CA LEU A 130 -27.63 44.13 9.50
C LEU A 130 -29.00 44.09 8.79
N GLY A 131 -29.15 43.24 7.76
CA GLY A 131 -30.40 43.07 7.02
C GLY A 131 -31.52 42.39 7.82
N ASN A 132 -32.65 42.12 7.17
CA ASN A 132 -33.80 41.45 7.78
C ASN A 132 -33.46 39.99 8.15
N ASN A 133 -34.08 39.47 9.22
CA ASN A 133 -33.91 38.10 9.72
C ASN A 133 -32.46 37.73 10.08
N ALA A 134 -31.63 38.70 10.46
CA ALA A 134 -30.26 38.43 10.91
C ALA A 134 -30.25 37.67 12.24
N GLN A 135 -29.39 36.67 12.40
CA GLN A 135 -29.15 35.95 13.65
C GLN A 135 -27.71 36.18 14.09
N VAL A 136 -27.51 36.81 15.25
CA VAL A 136 -26.16 37.11 15.76
C VAL A 136 -26.07 36.85 17.26
N ASN A 137 -25.11 36.03 17.70
CA ASN A 137 -24.75 35.93 19.13
C ASN A 137 -23.36 36.54 19.36
N GLY A 138 -23.28 37.64 20.11
CA GLY A 138 -22.03 38.36 20.37
C GLY A 138 -22.18 39.82 20.79
N LEU A 139 -21.07 40.46 21.13
CA LEU A 139 -20.97 41.90 21.35
C LEU A 139 -20.63 42.64 20.06
N LEU A 140 -21.39 43.68 19.73
CA LEU A 140 -21.20 44.46 18.50
C LEU A 140 -20.94 45.92 18.86
N TYR A 141 -19.76 46.41 18.49
CA TYR A 141 -19.39 47.81 18.59
C TYR A 141 -19.26 48.44 17.19
N ALA A 142 -19.82 49.63 16.99
CA ALA A 142 -19.52 50.46 15.84
C ALA A 142 -19.08 51.86 16.29
N ALA A 143 -17.95 52.37 15.78
CA ALA A 143 -17.59 53.75 16.05
C ALA A 143 -18.56 54.76 15.38
N GLY A 144 -19.24 54.35 14.30
CA GLY A 144 -20.37 55.05 13.68
C GLY A 144 -21.73 54.65 14.25
N SER A 145 -22.75 54.52 13.40
CA SER A 145 -24.10 54.08 13.79
C SER A 145 -24.34 52.59 13.53
N ILE A 146 -25.31 51.98 14.23
CA ILE A 146 -25.79 50.61 13.96
C ILE A 146 -27.23 50.66 13.45
N SER A 147 -27.52 49.95 12.35
CA SER A 147 -28.86 49.77 11.80
C SER A 147 -29.20 48.29 11.66
N VAL A 148 -30.29 47.84 12.29
CA VAL A 148 -30.74 46.44 12.28
C VAL A 148 -32.12 46.33 11.62
N GLY A 149 -32.25 45.43 10.63
CA GLY A 149 -33.50 45.17 9.90
C GLY A 149 -34.58 44.47 10.74
N ASN A 150 -35.72 44.15 10.08
CA ASN A 150 -36.85 43.50 10.74
C ASN A 150 -36.58 42.02 11.04
N ASN A 151 -37.17 41.52 12.12
CA ASN A 151 -37.13 40.13 12.61
C ASN A 151 -35.72 39.62 12.89
N ALA A 152 -34.76 40.50 13.19
CA ALA A 152 -33.43 40.09 13.61
C ALA A 152 -33.48 39.53 15.05
N VAL A 153 -32.68 38.51 15.31
CA VAL A 153 -32.44 37.92 16.63
C VAL A 153 -30.98 38.19 16.98
N ILE A 154 -30.76 39.07 17.95
CA ILE A 154 -29.42 39.40 18.44
C ILE A 154 -29.37 39.06 19.92
N THR A 155 -28.48 38.14 20.29
CA THR A 155 -28.26 37.73 21.68
C THR A 155 -26.88 38.25 22.09
N GLY A 156 -26.82 39.19 23.03
CA GLY A 156 -25.60 39.92 23.37
C GLY A 156 -25.86 41.42 23.56
N GLY A 157 -24.89 42.26 23.15
CA GLY A 157 -24.94 43.70 23.38
C GLY A 157 -24.57 44.52 22.14
N LEU A 158 -25.30 45.61 21.91
CA LEU A 158 -25.03 46.59 20.86
C LEU A 158 -24.49 47.89 21.49
N ALA A 159 -23.35 48.37 21.01
CA ALA A 159 -22.76 49.63 21.40
C ALA A 159 -22.37 50.45 20.17
N ALA A 160 -22.69 51.75 20.15
CA ALA A 160 -22.36 52.59 19.02
C ALA A 160 -21.92 53.99 19.45
N GLY A 161 -20.90 54.51 18.77
CA GLY A 161 -20.49 55.90 18.89
C GLY A 161 -21.61 56.87 18.47
N GLY A 162 -22.38 56.50 17.44
CA GLY A 162 -23.58 57.19 16.97
C GLY A 162 -24.89 56.51 17.35
N GLY A 163 -25.96 56.80 16.62
CA GLY A 163 -27.30 56.24 16.87
C GLY A 163 -27.40 54.74 16.59
N ILE A 164 -28.30 54.06 17.31
CA ILE A 164 -28.68 52.66 17.04
C ILE A 164 -30.16 52.63 16.66
N SER A 165 -30.47 51.98 15.53
CA SER A 165 -31.85 51.70 15.10
C SER A 165 -32.06 50.20 15.00
N THR A 166 -33.12 49.72 15.64
CA THR A 166 -33.56 48.32 15.57
C THR A 166 -34.92 48.29 14.89
N GLY A 167 -35.17 47.29 14.05
CA GLY A 167 -36.45 47.09 13.38
C GLY A 167 -37.58 46.74 14.36
N ASN A 168 -38.48 45.84 13.95
CA ASN A 168 -39.59 45.37 14.79
C ASN A 168 -39.18 44.39 15.92
N THR A 169 -37.88 44.15 16.14
CA THR A 169 -37.32 43.31 17.23
C THR A 169 -36.16 44.03 17.92
N GLY A 170 -36.02 43.86 19.25
CA GLY A 170 -34.89 44.38 20.05
C GLY A 170 -33.92 43.26 20.44
N PRO A 171 -32.64 43.56 20.71
CA PRO A 171 -31.68 42.55 21.14
C PRO A 171 -32.04 41.99 22.52
N VAL A 172 -31.66 40.73 22.76
CA VAL A 172 -31.72 40.10 24.07
C VAL A 172 -30.39 40.35 24.76
N ALA A 173 -30.40 41.17 25.81
CA ALA A 173 -29.21 41.48 26.60
C ALA A 173 -28.68 40.22 27.31
N ASP A 174 -27.55 39.71 26.84
CA ASP A 174 -26.81 38.64 27.50
C ASP A 174 -25.33 39.03 27.59
N TYR A 175 -24.89 39.26 28.82
CA TYR A 175 -23.54 39.70 29.16
C TYR A 175 -22.79 38.64 29.98
N SER A 176 -23.37 37.44 30.11
CA SER A 176 -22.71 36.34 30.79
C SER A 176 -21.49 35.88 29.96
N GLY A 177 -20.37 35.59 30.63
CA GLY A 177 -19.14 35.15 29.95
C GLY A 177 -18.27 36.25 29.33
N ILE A 178 -18.58 37.54 29.50
CA ILE A 178 -17.65 38.63 29.11
C ILE A 178 -16.45 38.64 30.06
N GLU A 179 -15.45 37.84 29.73
CA GLU A 179 -14.16 37.82 30.42
C GLU A 179 -13.34 39.08 30.11
N GLN A 180 -12.33 39.35 30.95
CA GLN A 180 -11.34 40.41 30.72
C GLN A 180 -10.61 40.29 29.37
N GLY A 181 -10.60 39.10 28.74
CA GLY A 181 -9.92 38.82 27.47
C GLY A 181 -10.54 39.49 26.24
N LEU A 182 -11.88 39.52 26.10
CA LEU A 182 -12.52 40.10 24.89
C LEU A 182 -12.34 41.62 24.79
N LEU A 183 -12.26 42.33 25.92
CA LEU A 183 -12.09 43.79 25.97
C LEU A 183 -10.66 44.22 26.30
N ALA A 184 -9.72 43.28 26.41
CA ALA A 184 -8.32 43.55 26.74
C ALA A 184 -7.66 44.48 25.71
N GLY A 185 -6.99 45.53 26.20
CA GLY A 185 -6.27 46.50 25.37
C GLY A 185 -7.13 47.58 24.71
N LEU A 186 -8.44 47.64 25.01
CA LEU A 186 -9.37 48.60 24.43
C LEU A 186 -9.89 49.65 25.47
N CYS A 187 -9.21 49.81 26.61
CA CYS A 187 -9.56 50.73 27.71
C CYS A 187 -8.34 51.66 28.09
N ALA A 188 -8.57 52.93 28.47
CA ALA A 188 -7.51 53.93 28.75
C ALA A 188 -6.67 53.69 30.04
N ARG A 189 -5.35 54.04 30.02
CA ARG A 189 -4.35 53.76 31.11
C ARG A 189 -3.66 55.04 31.66
N ARG A 190 -3.34 55.09 32.97
CA ARG A 190 -2.59 56.21 33.64
C ARG A 190 -1.06 56.04 33.64
N VAL A 191 -0.60 54.81 33.47
CA VAL A 191 0.81 54.44 33.30
C VAL A 191 0.84 53.51 32.10
N GLU A 192 1.76 53.74 31.19
CA GLU A 192 1.97 52.92 29.99
C GLU A 192 3.41 52.39 30.03
N LEU A 193 3.56 51.08 30.16
CA LEU A 193 4.84 50.38 30.10
C LEU A 193 5.04 49.81 28.70
N SER A 194 6.20 50.07 28.11
CA SER A 194 6.61 49.51 26.83
C SER A 194 7.93 48.75 26.93
N ALA A 195 8.08 47.72 26.11
CA ALA A 195 9.30 46.95 25.93
C ALA A 195 9.69 46.96 24.44
N ASN A 196 10.93 47.31 24.14
CA ASN A 196 11.44 47.55 22.78
C ASN A 196 10.60 48.55 21.95
N GLY A 197 9.83 49.41 22.61
CA GLY A 197 8.91 50.37 21.99
C GLY A 197 7.46 49.91 21.92
N ASP A 198 7.15 48.65 22.22
CA ASP A 198 5.80 48.08 22.20
C ASP A 198 5.16 48.15 23.59
N SER A 199 3.99 48.79 23.72
CA SER A 199 3.24 48.89 25.00
C SER A 199 2.20 47.79 25.23
N VAL A 200 2.19 46.77 24.36
CA VAL A 200 1.30 45.62 24.43
C VAL A 200 2.12 44.35 24.23
N GLY A 201 2.08 43.43 25.21
CA GLY A 201 2.78 42.15 25.14
C GLY A 201 1.92 41.01 24.55
N PRO A 202 2.51 39.81 24.30
CA PRO A 202 3.90 39.47 24.58
C PRO A 202 4.89 40.12 23.61
N VAL A 203 5.96 40.71 24.15
CA VAL A 203 7.11 41.17 23.35
C VAL A 203 8.12 40.02 23.30
N ALA A 204 8.35 39.48 22.10
CA ALA A 204 9.24 38.34 21.89
C ALA A 204 10.69 38.79 21.80
N VAL A 205 11.58 38.11 22.52
CA VAL A 205 13.03 38.34 22.51
C VAL A 205 13.76 37.00 22.61
N GLU A 206 14.98 36.90 22.09
CA GLU A 206 15.78 35.68 22.22
C GLU A 206 16.56 35.68 23.54
N VAL A 207 16.90 34.49 24.05
CA VAL A 207 17.76 34.33 25.23
C VAL A 207 19.06 35.15 25.04
N GLY A 208 19.41 35.96 26.04
CA GLY A 208 20.59 36.81 26.02
C GLY A 208 20.43 38.17 25.33
N ASN A 209 19.35 38.42 24.57
CA ASN A 209 19.10 39.72 23.96
C ASN A 209 18.63 40.76 25.00
N ALA A 210 19.10 41.99 24.85
CA ALA A 210 18.73 43.11 25.72
C ALA A 210 17.35 43.67 25.36
N VAL A 211 16.50 43.88 26.37
CA VAL A 211 15.16 44.44 26.26
C VAL A 211 15.16 45.88 26.80
N SER A 212 14.77 46.84 25.97
CA SER A 212 14.64 48.25 26.35
C SER A 212 13.23 48.53 26.89
N LEU A 213 13.11 48.76 28.19
CA LEU A 213 11.86 49.12 28.86
C LEU A 213 11.72 50.64 28.93
N ALA A 214 10.54 51.16 28.65
CA ALA A 214 10.22 52.59 28.78
C ALA A 214 8.80 52.80 29.34
N VAL A 215 8.66 53.67 30.33
CA VAL A 215 7.40 53.98 30.99
C VAL A 215 6.99 55.42 30.74
N ARG A 216 5.74 55.62 30.32
CA ARG A 216 5.09 56.92 30.24
C ARG A 216 4.03 57.06 31.34
N GLY A 217 4.00 58.21 32.00
CA GLY A 217 2.94 58.57 32.95
C GLY A 217 2.00 59.63 32.37
N GLU A 218 0.69 59.48 32.58
CA GLU A 218 -0.34 60.44 32.17
C GLU A 218 -1.30 60.77 33.32
N GLY A 219 -1.92 61.96 33.28
CA GLY A 219 -2.91 62.36 34.30
C GLY A 219 -2.33 62.67 35.69
N CYS A 220 -1.04 63.02 35.81
CA CYS A 220 -0.42 63.36 37.10
C CYS A 220 -0.99 64.64 37.76
N SER A 221 -1.64 65.50 36.97
CA SER A 221 -2.34 66.70 37.46
C SER A 221 -3.54 66.37 38.35
N ASP A 222 -4.09 65.16 38.23
CA ASP A 222 -5.25 64.72 39.02
C ASP A 222 -4.89 64.43 40.48
N VAL A 223 -3.59 64.40 40.80
CA VAL A 223 -3.07 64.26 42.16
C VAL A 223 -2.91 65.65 42.78
N GLU A 224 -4.01 66.38 42.97
CA GLU A 224 -3.98 67.72 43.59
C GLU A 224 -3.57 67.64 45.08
N SER A 225 -2.52 68.37 45.44
CA SER A 225 -2.01 68.46 46.82
C SER A 225 -1.39 69.83 47.07
N THR A 226 -1.70 70.45 48.21
CA THR A 226 -1.02 71.65 48.71
C THR A 226 0.32 71.34 49.41
N PHE A 227 0.75 70.07 49.40
CA PHE A 227 1.96 69.53 50.03
C PHE A 227 2.98 69.08 48.97
N ASN A 228 4.28 69.09 49.31
CA ASN A 228 5.33 68.55 48.43
C ASN A 228 5.12 67.05 48.25
N GLN A 229 5.23 66.53 47.04
CA GLN A 229 5.05 65.11 46.77
C GLN A 229 6.38 64.38 46.67
N ARG A 230 6.43 63.15 47.17
CA ARG A 230 7.53 62.21 46.92
C ARG A 230 6.99 60.99 46.21
N TRP A 231 7.53 60.72 45.04
CA TRP A 231 7.15 59.60 44.17
C TRP A 231 8.11 58.43 44.37
N ASN A 232 7.60 57.21 44.31
CA ASN A 232 8.34 55.96 44.42
C ASN A 232 7.94 55.04 43.26
N ASP A 233 8.89 54.83 42.36
CA ASP A 233 8.73 54.00 41.17
C ASP A 233 9.41 52.65 41.39
N ARG A 234 8.73 51.56 41.05
CA ARG A 234 9.15 50.19 41.35
C ARG A 234 9.04 49.32 40.10
N TRP A 235 10.13 48.63 39.78
CA TRP A 235 10.21 47.65 38.71
C TRP A 235 10.18 46.24 39.29
N LEU A 236 9.29 45.41 38.77
CA LEU A 236 9.15 44.02 39.18
C LEU A 236 9.27 43.08 37.98
N VAL A 237 9.92 41.94 38.17
CA VAL A 237 9.96 40.84 37.19
C VAL A 237 9.38 39.61 37.87
N ASN A 238 8.33 39.02 37.30
CA ASN A 238 7.57 37.91 37.89
C ASN A 238 7.13 38.19 39.34
N GLY A 239 6.74 39.44 39.62
CA GLY A 239 6.32 39.89 40.95
C GLY A 239 7.46 40.13 41.96
N VAL A 240 8.73 39.89 41.58
CA VAL A 240 9.89 40.19 42.43
C VAL A 240 10.37 41.60 42.15
N LEU A 241 10.48 42.43 43.18
CA LEU A 241 11.03 43.79 43.07
C LEU A 241 12.51 43.71 42.67
N VAL A 242 12.84 44.18 41.46
CA VAL A 242 14.21 44.20 40.94
C VAL A 242 14.86 45.57 41.09
N GLN A 243 14.07 46.65 41.10
CA GLN A 243 14.58 48.02 41.28
C GLN A 243 13.49 48.93 41.87
N SER A 244 13.89 49.90 42.70
CA SER A 244 13.01 50.98 43.17
C SER A 244 13.75 52.32 43.20
N SER A 245 13.07 53.42 42.90
CA SER A 245 13.65 54.76 42.93
C SER A 245 12.66 55.79 43.48
N THR A 246 13.13 56.70 44.33
CA THR A 246 12.30 57.80 44.84
C THR A 246 12.69 59.13 44.20
N SER A 247 11.70 59.95 43.88
CA SER A 247 11.89 61.24 43.22
C SER A 247 10.93 62.31 43.77
N THR A 248 11.27 63.59 43.58
CA THR A 248 10.36 64.71 43.89
C THR A 248 9.56 65.21 42.68
N PRO A 249 10.08 65.19 41.42
CA PRO A 249 9.23 65.43 40.26
C PRO A 249 8.25 64.28 40.03
N THR A 250 7.07 64.59 39.51
CA THR A 250 6.03 63.60 39.20
C THR A 250 6.49 62.60 38.14
N LEU A 251 5.81 61.46 38.00
CA LEU A 251 6.11 60.50 36.92
C LEU A 251 5.98 61.16 35.53
N CYS A 252 4.99 62.02 35.34
CA CYS A 252 4.75 62.71 34.06
C CYS A 252 5.89 63.68 33.70
N GLU A 253 6.49 64.35 34.69
CA GLU A 253 7.64 65.25 34.46
C GLU A 253 8.93 64.50 34.12
N ARG A 254 9.00 63.21 34.44
CA ARG A 254 10.15 62.34 34.18
C ARG A 254 9.90 61.35 33.03
N SER A 255 8.73 61.43 32.41
CA SER A 255 8.31 60.56 31.32
C SER A 255 9.09 60.87 30.03
N PRO A 256 9.70 59.88 29.33
CA PRO A 256 9.70 58.46 29.67
C PRO A 256 10.80 58.08 30.68
N VAL A 257 10.48 57.17 31.61
CA VAL A 257 11.46 56.52 32.49
C VAL A 257 11.93 55.22 31.84
N THR A 258 13.23 55.04 31.60
CA THR A 258 13.75 53.89 30.83
C THR A 258 14.64 52.94 31.66
N GLN A 259 14.65 51.66 31.31
CA GLN A 259 15.50 50.62 31.86
C GLN A 259 15.90 49.59 30.79
N THR A 260 17.01 48.87 30.97
CA THR A 260 17.38 47.71 30.12
C THR A 260 17.48 46.45 30.97
N VAL A 261 16.98 45.32 30.46
CA VAL A 261 17.04 43.99 31.10
C VAL A 261 17.44 42.91 30.09
N THR A 262 18.14 41.87 30.52
CA THR A 262 18.45 40.66 29.74
C THR A 262 17.88 39.44 30.46
N PHE A 263 17.48 38.41 29.69
CA PHE A 263 16.97 37.15 30.24
C PHE A 263 17.85 36.00 29.80
N ASP A 264 18.32 35.23 30.78
CA ASP A 264 19.34 34.20 30.56
C ASP A 264 18.75 32.80 30.33
N GLN A 265 17.42 32.67 30.34
CA GLN A 265 16.69 31.41 30.14
C GLN A 265 15.44 31.65 29.31
N PRO A 266 14.99 30.68 28.50
CA PRO A 266 13.73 30.79 27.77
C PRO A 266 12.53 30.71 28.73
N GLY A 267 11.44 31.37 28.37
CA GLY A 267 10.21 31.41 29.15
C GLY A 267 9.47 32.73 29.08
N ASP A 268 8.29 32.74 29.68
CA ASP A 268 7.43 33.92 29.77
C ASP A 268 7.74 34.70 31.07
N TYR A 269 8.11 35.97 30.94
CA TYR A 269 8.45 36.88 32.04
C TYR A 269 7.49 38.06 32.08
N ILE A 270 6.83 38.29 33.21
CA ILE A 270 5.97 39.46 33.42
C ILE A 270 6.82 40.57 34.01
N VAL A 271 7.01 41.64 33.23
CA VAL A 271 7.65 42.87 33.71
C VAL A 271 6.55 43.85 34.11
N ARG A 272 6.58 44.32 35.35
CA ARG A 272 5.62 45.28 35.90
C ARG A 272 6.31 46.54 36.38
N PHE A 273 5.69 47.69 36.12
CA PHE A 273 6.07 48.97 36.71
C PHE A 273 4.94 49.51 37.59
N GLU A 274 5.26 49.86 38.84
CA GLU A 274 4.34 50.54 39.75
C GLU A 274 4.88 51.93 40.08
N SER A 275 4.03 52.96 39.99
CA SER A 275 4.34 54.28 40.54
C SER A 275 3.41 54.62 41.70
N ARG A 276 4.01 55.08 42.79
CA ARG A 276 3.34 55.46 44.04
C ARG A 276 3.77 56.85 44.45
N TYR A 277 2.96 57.55 45.23
CA TYR A 277 3.29 58.87 45.76
C TYR A 277 2.94 59.02 47.24
N GLN A 278 3.63 59.93 47.92
CA GLN A 278 3.36 60.37 49.28
C GLN A 278 3.20 61.88 49.29
N ASN A 279 2.21 62.38 50.03
CA ASN A 279 2.10 63.79 50.34
C ASN A 279 2.97 64.11 51.57
N CYS A 280 3.90 65.05 51.43
CA CYS A 280 4.89 65.43 52.44
C CYS A 280 4.71 66.89 52.86
N PHE A 281 4.54 67.11 54.16
CA PHE A 281 4.60 68.45 54.76
C PHE A 281 5.94 68.61 55.47
N LEU A 282 6.79 69.51 54.95
CA LEU A 282 8.18 69.68 55.40
C LEU A 282 8.96 68.36 55.32
N PHE A 283 9.33 67.76 56.46
CA PHE A 283 10.11 66.51 56.53
C PHE A 283 9.27 65.26 56.86
N PHE A 284 7.95 65.39 57.03
CA PHE A 284 7.06 64.28 57.36
C PHE A 284 6.18 63.92 56.15
N CYS A 285 6.30 62.69 55.66
CA CYS A 285 5.50 62.15 54.57
C CYS A 285 4.43 61.19 55.10
N GLY A 286 3.23 61.25 54.52
CA GLY A 286 2.18 60.25 54.76
C GLY A 286 2.51 58.88 54.15
N GLY A 287 1.59 57.92 54.30
CA GLY A 287 1.72 56.59 53.68
C GLY A 287 1.65 56.66 52.15
N GLU A 288 2.32 55.72 51.47
CA GLU A 288 2.33 55.63 50.01
C GLU A 288 0.92 55.35 49.47
N GLN A 289 0.51 56.13 48.48
CA GLN A 289 -0.71 55.95 47.71
C GLN A 289 -0.33 55.48 46.30
N PRO A 290 -1.07 54.53 45.69
CA PRO A 290 -0.85 54.14 44.31
C PRO A 290 -1.25 55.27 43.36
N PHE A 291 -0.42 55.52 42.34
CA PHE A 291 -0.77 56.42 41.23
C PHE A 291 -1.27 55.63 40.02
N GLY A 292 -0.52 54.60 39.63
CA GLY A 292 -0.85 53.71 38.54
C GLY A 292 0.20 52.62 38.38
N GLU A 293 -0.16 51.55 37.70
CA GLU A 293 0.74 50.45 37.35
C GLU A 293 0.42 49.99 35.92
N ASP A 294 1.41 49.40 35.27
CA ASP A 294 1.22 48.66 34.01
C ASP A 294 2.16 47.46 33.99
N GLU A 295 1.78 46.43 33.24
CA GLU A 295 2.59 45.23 33.07
C GLU A 295 2.63 44.78 31.62
N ILE A 296 3.76 44.19 31.23
CA ILE A 296 3.98 43.66 29.90
C ILE A 296 4.61 42.27 30.01
N LEU A 297 4.08 41.35 29.20
CA LEU A 297 4.63 40.01 29.04
C LEU A 297 5.83 40.07 28.08
N ILE A 298 6.96 39.52 28.49
CA ILE A 298 8.14 39.31 27.65
C ILE A 298 8.26 37.81 27.41
N ARG A 299 8.22 37.38 26.15
CA ARG A 299 8.41 35.97 25.79
C ARG A 299 9.84 35.77 25.34
N VAL A 300 10.61 35.03 26.12
CA VAL A 300 12.01 34.72 25.80
C VAL A 300 12.05 33.36 25.12
N THR A 301 12.43 33.32 23.85
CA THR A 301 12.50 32.08 23.06
C THR A 301 13.95 31.60 22.93
N ASP A 302 14.17 30.29 22.99
CA ASP A 302 15.41 29.68 22.52
C ASP A 302 15.35 29.60 20.99
N PRO A 303 16.28 30.20 20.25
CA PRO A 303 16.29 30.13 18.78
C PRO A 303 16.46 28.70 18.24
N ASN A 304 16.84 27.72 19.06
CA ASN A 304 17.02 26.32 18.68
C ASN A 304 15.83 25.41 19.03
N ASP A 305 14.79 25.92 19.71
CA ASP A 305 13.63 25.11 20.09
C ASP A 305 12.77 24.79 18.85
N GLY A 306 12.57 23.50 18.57
CA GLY A 306 11.80 23.01 17.42
C GLY A 306 12.61 22.71 16.14
N LEU A 307 13.95 22.73 16.17
CA LEU A 307 14.77 22.29 15.04
C LEU A 307 14.82 20.74 14.92
N THR A 308 14.79 20.25 13.69
CA THR A 308 15.11 18.86 13.33
C THR A 308 16.56 18.80 12.84
N CYS A 309 17.37 17.90 13.39
CA CYS A 309 18.79 17.81 13.09
C CYS A 309 19.17 16.49 12.42
N PHE A 310 20.01 16.59 11.38
CA PHE A 310 20.82 15.50 10.85
C PHE A 310 22.24 15.60 11.44
N VAL A 311 22.78 14.49 11.93
CA VAL A 311 24.13 14.43 12.52
C VAL A 311 24.91 13.27 11.89
N ASP A 312 26.15 13.53 11.48
CA ASP A 312 27.10 12.52 11.03
C ASP A 312 28.48 12.79 11.65
N ASP A 313 28.92 11.87 12.51
CA ASP A 313 30.23 11.90 13.16
C ASP A 313 31.29 11.11 12.38
N PHE A 314 30.89 10.38 11.32
CA PHE A 314 31.71 9.49 10.51
C PHE A 314 32.42 8.35 11.28
N ASP A 315 31.96 7.99 12.49
CA ASP A 315 32.59 6.96 13.33
C ASP A 315 32.44 5.54 12.75
N GLY A 316 31.49 5.34 11.83
CA GLY A 316 31.27 4.08 11.12
C GLY A 316 32.39 3.70 10.13
N GLY A 317 33.34 4.59 9.86
CA GLY A 317 34.51 4.33 8.99
C GLY A 317 34.19 4.22 7.48
N SER A 318 32.92 4.38 7.10
CA SER A 318 32.45 4.43 5.71
C SER A 318 31.35 5.48 5.58
N LEU A 319 31.19 6.04 4.39
CA LEU A 319 30.18 7.07 4.12
C LEU A 319 28.85 6.39 3.74
N SER A 320 27.76 6.74 4.44
CA SER A 320 26.41 6.22 4.15
C SER A 320 25.96 6.64 2.76
N THR A 321 25.60 5.68 1.90
CA THR A 321 25.05 5.95 0.56
C THR A 321 23.60 6.42 0.60
N ASP A 322 22.91 6.22 1.72
CA ASP A 322 21.55 6.71 1.94
C ASP A 322 21.55 8.19 2.34
N ASP A 323 22.65 8.66 2.95
CA ASP A 323 22.78 10.04 3.42
C ASP A 323 23.64 10.90 2.50
N TRP A 324 24.57 10.33 1.73
CA TRP A 324 25.52 11.08 0.92
C TRP A 324 25.69 10.54 -0.50
N VAL A 325 25.76 11.45 -1.46
CA VAL A 325 26.11 11.17 -2.87
C VAL A 325 27.39 11.93 -3.24
N THR A 326 28.42 11.22 -3.71
CA THR A 326 29.77 11.76 -3.93
C THR A 326 30.19 11.78 -5.41
N SER A 327 30.88 12.86 -5.83
CA SER A 327 31.43 13.00 -7.19
C SER A 327 32.85 13.53 -7.21
N VAL A 328 33.45 13.39 -8.39
CA VAL A 328 34.75 13.90 -8.76
C VAL A 328 34.62 14.63 -10.10
N ALA A 329 34.71 15.95 -10.10
CA ALA A 329 34.75 16.75 -11.33
C ALA A 329 36.16 16.79 -11.93
N SER A 330 37.19 16.69 -11.08
CA SER A 330 38.59 16.62 -11.49
C SER A 330 39.43 15.86 -10.47
N GLY A 331 40.44 15.13 -10.96
CA GLY A 331 41.27 14.23 -10.14
C GLY A 331 40.70 12.81 -10.09
N SER A 332 41.25 11.97 -9.21
CA SER A 332 40.87 10.55 -9.08
C SER A 332 40.41 10.16 -7.67
N PHE A 333 40.27 11.12 -6.76
CA PHE A 333 39.86 10.86 -5.38
C PHE A 333 38.38 11.12 -5.22
N THR A 334 37.63 10.10 -4.81
CA THR A 334 36.23 10.20 -4.43
C THR A 334 36.14 10.49 -2.93
N PRO A 335 35.35 11.49 -2.49
CA PRO A 335 35.15 11.75 -1.07
C PRO A 335 34.76 10.50 -0.29
N SER A 336 35.42 10.29 0.84
CA SER A 336 35.24 9.10 1.67
C SER A 336 35.64 9.36 3.11
N VAL A 337 35.18 8.52 4.02
CA VAL A 337 35.62 8.58 5.43
C VAL A 337 37.08 8.12 5.55
N VAL A 338 37.92 8.94 6.16
CA VAL A 338 39.32 8.65 6.48
C VAL A 338 39.60 9.10 7.92
N ASN A 339 39.99 8.17 8.79
CA ASN A 339 40.20 8.43 10.22
C ASN A 339 39.00 9.12 10.90
N ASN A 340 37.80 8.59 10.67
CA ASN A 340 36.52 9.10 11.19
C ASN A 340 36.24 10.57 10.79
N ARG A 341 36.69 10.96 9.60
CA ARG A 341 36.42 12.28 9.02
C ARG A 341 36.08 12.13 7.55
N LEU A 342 35.12 12.89 7.04
CA LEU A 342 34.87 12.98 5.61
C LEU A 342 36.01 13.73 4.94
N ARG A 343 36.84 13.01 4.19
CA ARG A 343 37.90 13.62 3.37
C ARG A 343 37.32 14.02 2.04
N MET A 344 37.44 15.30 1.71
CA MET A 344 37.00 15.87 0.45
C MET A 344 38.11 15.87 -0.60
N THR A 345 39.36 16.17 -0.21
CA THR A 345 40.51 16.14 -1.12
C THR A 345 41.73 15.50 -0.47
N GLN A 346 42.66 15.09 -1.32
CA GLN A 346 44.02 14.76 -0.95
C GLN A 346 44.94 15.96 -1.22
N ALA A 347 46.15 15.96 -0.67
CA ALA A 347 47.19 16.94 -1.01
C ALA A 347 47.78 16.68 -2.43
N VAL A 348 46.92 16.54 -3.43
CA VAL A 348 47.22 16.30 -4.85
C VAL A 348 46.66 17.47 -5.66
N SER A 349 47.34 17.86 -6.74
CA SER A 349 46.93 19.02 -7.55
C SER A 349 45.65 18.77 -8.35
N ASN A 350 44.94 19.86 -8.66
CA ASN A 350 43.80 19.92 -9.57
C ASN A 350 42.63 18.98 -9.21
N GLN A 351 42.28 18.85 -7.94
CA GLN A 351 41.10 18.10 -7.51
C GLN A 351 39.88 19.01 -7.41
N SER A 352 38.71 18.53 -7.83
CA SER A 352 37.40 19.11 -7.49
C SER A 352 36.46 17.96 -7.20
N THR A 353 35.94 17.93 -5.98
CA THR A 353 35.10 16.85 -5.47
C THR A 353 33.85 17.42 -4.81
N ALA A 354 32.80 16.62 -4.71
CA ALA A 354 31.61 17.00 -3.97
C ALA A 354 30.98 15.85 -3.19
N ALA A 355 30.30 16.18 -2.10
CA ALA A 355 29.46 15.29 -1.32
C ALA A 355 28.14 16.01 -1.03
N THR A 356 27.02 15.48 -1.52
CA THR A 356 25.68 16.07 -1.39
C THR A 356 24.86 15.29 -0.38
N LEU A 357 24.37 15.97 0.66
CA LEU A 357 23.53 15.39 1.69
C LEU A 357 22.12 15.12 1.16
N GLN A 358 21.60 13.92 1.41
CA GLN A 358 20.28 13.45 0.95
C GLN A 358 19.15 13.91 1.89
N ARG A 359 19.04 15.23 2.06
CA ARG A 359 17.95 15.90 2.81
C ARG A 359 17.49 17.12 2.03
N GLU A 360 16.19 17.23 1.80
CA GLU A 360 15.59 18.45 1.25
C GLU A 360 15.35 19.45 2.38
N ILE A 361 15.82 20.67 2.17
CA ILE A 361 15.70 21.76 3.13
C ILE A 361 14.73 22.79 2.52
N PRO A 362 13.46 22.86 2.95
CA PRO A 362 12.54 23.90 2.51
C PRO A 362 13.18 25.27 2.64
N GLY A 363 13.22 26.03 1.55
CA GLY A 363 13.98 27.27 1.50
C GLY A 363 13.27 28.42 2.20
N ALA A 364 11.96 28.59 2.02
CA ALA A 364 11.17 29.63 2.68
C ALA A 364 10.64 29.19 4.05
N ASP A 365 10.36 30.17 4.93
CA ASP A 365 9.80 29.94 6.26
C ASP A 365 10.62 28.94 7.10
N ASN A 366 11.95 29.00 6.99
CA ASN A 366 12.86 28.05 7.61
C ASN A 366 14.06 28.76 8.27
N LEU A 367 14.65 28.10 9.27
CA LEU A 367 15.90 28.48 9.90
C LEU A 367 16.84 27.30 9.74
N VAL A 368 17.99 27.48 9.10
CA VAL A 368 18.97 26.45 8.81
C VAL A 368 20.26 26.79 9.53
N ILE A 369 20.77 25.85 10.34
CA ILE A 369 22.02 25.96 11.08
C ILE A 369 22.88 24.76 10.73
N LEU A 370 24.05 25.01 10.15
CA LEU A 370 25.05 24.00 9.85
C LEU A 370 26.26 24.20 10.76
N GLU A 371 26.62 23.15 11.50
CA GLU A 371 27.85 23.06 12.26
C GLU A 371 28.73 21.92 11.77
N PHE A 372 30.05 22.12 11.81
CA PHE A 372 31.03 21.08 11.50
C PHE A 372 32.42 21.47 12.00
N ASP A 373 33.23 20.46 12.25
CA ASP A 373 34.66 20.61 12.49
C ASP A 373 35.40 20.57 11.16
N TYR A 374 36.23 21.57 10.88
CA TYR A 374 37.03 21.63 9.65
C TYR A 374 38.52 21.41 9.93
N PHE A 375 39.16 20.68 9.03
CA PHE A 375 40.59 20.40 9.05
C PHE A 375 41.19 20.62 7.66
N ALA A 376 42.19 21.50 7.59
CA ALA A 376 42.95 21.77 6.37
C ALA A 376 44.45 21.73 6.66
N TYR A 377 45.18 20.82 5.99
CA TYR A 377 46.58 20.54 6.35
C TYR A 377 47.34 19.68 5.33
N GLY A 378 48.63 19.45 5.59
CA GLY A 378 49.42 18.40 4.94
C GLY A 378 49.97 18.72 3.55
N GLY A 379 49.64 19.88 2.99
CA GLY A 379 50.13 20.36 1.70
C GLY A 379 50.83 21.73 1.80
N SER A 380 50.52 22.62 0.85
CA SER A 380 51.12 23.94 0.65
C SER A 380 50.13 25.10 0.82
N GLY A 381 48.96 24.89 1.44
CA GLY A 381 48.02 25.96 1.82
C GLY A 381 46.94 26.29 0.78
N ALA A 382 46.37 25.31 0.09
CA ALA A 382 45.36 25.58 -0.94
C ALA A 382 44.46 24.40 -1.34
N ASP A 383 43.35 24.62 -2.05
CA ASP A 383 42.71 25.93 -2.23
C ASP A 383 41.64 26.15 -1.16
N GLY A 384 40.92 25.08 -0.79
CA GLY A 384 40.00 25.06 0.33
C GLY A 384 38.73 24.24 0.05
N LEU A 385 37.66 24.62 0.74
CA LEU A 385 36.35 23.98 0.68
C LEU A 385 35.24 25.03 0.51
N ALA A 386 34.16 24.69 -0.20
CA ALA A 386 32.93 25.48 -0.18
C ALA A 386 31.72 24.67 0.31
N ILE A 387 30.86 25.35 1.06
CA ILE A 387 29.54 24.90 1.49
C ILE A 387 28.53 25.51 0.53
N VAL A 388 27.70 24.67 -0.08
CA VAL A 388 26.80 25.06 -1.16
C VAL A 388 25.37 24.72 -0.80
N LEU A 389 24.51 25.73 -0.77
CA LEU A 389 23.06 25.54 -0.83
C LEU A 389 22.63 25.71 -2.29
N SER A 390 22.05 24.67 -2.87
CA SER A 390 21.65 24.61 -4.28
C SER A 390 20.15 24.36 -4.43
N ASP A 391 19.55 24.90 -5.48
CA ASP A 391 18.15 24.64 -5.85
C ASP A 391 17.95 23.15 -6.20
N SER A 392 17.14 22.45 -5.41
CA SER A 392 16.88 21.01 -5.57
C SER A 392 16.22 20.64 -6.91
N ALA A 393 15.56 21.59 -7.58
CA ALA A 393 14.95 21.37 -8.88
C ALA A 393 15.98 21.31 -10.03
N ILE A 394 17.25 21.58 -9.74
CA ILE A 394 18.38 21.52 -10.69
C ILE A 394 19.34 20.45 -10.17
N THR A 395 19.72 19.50 -11.02
CA THR A 395 20.62 18.41 -10.63
C THR A 395 21.96 18.99 -10.15
N PRO A 396 22.35 18.81 -8.87
CA PRO A 396 23.58 19.40 -8.35
C PRO A 396 24.82 18.83 -9.07
N GLN A 397 25.66 19.72 -9.60
CA GLN A 397 26.91 19.38 -10.27
C GLN A 397 28.04 20.28 -9.76
N PRO A 398 29.18 19.74 -9.29
CA PRO A 398 30.32 20.54 -8.87
C PRO A 398 30.88 21.42 -10.00
N GLY A 399 31.24 22.65 -9.65
CA GLY A 399 31.92 23.58 -10.54
C GLY A 399 33.43 23.38 -10.62
N SER A 400 34.10 24.38 -11.17
CA SER A 400 35.54 24.36 -11.42
C SER A 400 36.43 24.16 -10.18
N PHE A 401 37.53 23.41 -10.36
CA PHE A 401 38.62 23.25 -9.38
C PHE A 401 39.44 24.53 -9.19
N GLY A 402 40.41 24.48 -8.26
CA GLY A 402 41.29 25.59 -7.88
C GLY A 402 40.59 26.60 -6.99
N GLY A 403 40.92 27.88 -7.18
CA GLY A 403 40.36 29.02 -6.43
C GLY A 403 38.87 29.30 -6.63
N SER A 404 38.17 28.53 -7.48
CA SER A 404 36.71 28.54 -7.59
C SER A 404 36.02 27.63 -6.56
N LEU A 405 36.81 26.80 -5.85
CA LEU A 405 36.39 25.91 -4.77
C LEU A 405 35.25 24.93 -5.13
N GLY A 406 35.07 24.61 -6.41
CA GLY A 406 33.94 23.81 -6.88
C GLY A 406 32.60 24.54 -6.86
N TYR A 407 32.56 25.84 -6.53
CA TYR A 407 31.32 26.64 -6.52
C TYR A 407 31.21 27.63 -7.68
N ALA A 408 32.26 28.40 -7.96
CA ALA A 408 32.21 29.47 -8.96
C ALA A 408 32.72 29.03 -10.34
N GLN A 409 32.34 29.77 -11.37
CA GLN A 409 32.76 29.55 -12.76
C GLN A 409 34.20 30.01 -13.04
N ARG A 410 34.73 29.63 -14.21
CA ARG A 410 35.93 30.22 -14.83
C ARG A 410 35.66 30.76 -16.24
N ASP A 411 36.49 31.69 -16.71
CA ASP A 411 36.39 32.28 -18.07
C ASP A 411 37.00 31.41 -19.18
N ASN A 412 37.50 30.22 -18.85
CA ASN A 412 37.97 29.19 -19.80
C ASN A 412 36.83 28.27 -20.30
N GLY A 413 35.59 28.48 -19.84
CA GLY A 413 34.43 27.67 -20.18
C GLY A 413 33.98 26.71 -19.08
N ASP A 414 34.75 26.55 -17.99
CA ASP A 414 34.33 25.68 -16.89
C ASP A 414 33.15 26.30 -16.11
N PRO A 415 32.05 25.55 -15.92
CA PRO A 415 30.88 26.06 -15.23
C PRO A 415 31.14 26.22 -13.72
N GLY A 416 30.30 27.02 -13.08
CA GLY A 416 30.14 26.99 -11.63
C GLY A 416 29.17 25.88 -11.20
N PHE A 417 28.89 25.77 -9.91
CA PHE A 417 28.04 24.74 -9.35
C PHE A 417 26.60 24.87 -9.85
N ALA A 418 26.08 23.83 -10.52
CA ALA A 418 24.73 23.84 -11.08
C ALA A 418 23.67 24.02 -9.97
N GLY A 419 22.78 24.99 -10.16
CA GLY A 419 21.75 25.32 -9.16
C GLY A 419 22.27 26.02 -7.91
N GLY A 420 23.56 26.32 -7.80
CA GLY A 420 24.15 26.97 -6.62
C GLY A 420 23.49 28.30 -6.31
N TRP A 421 22.87 28.43 -5.14
CA TRP A 421 22.19 29.65 -4.70
C TRP A 421 23.06 30.46 -3.74
N LEU A 422 23.78 29.78 -2.84
CA LEU A 422 24.71 30.41 -1.91
C LEU A 422 25.93 29.51 -1.69
N GLY A 423 27.13 30.07 -1.87
CA GLY A 423 28.40 29.38 -1.67
C GLY A 423 29.26 30.07 -0.62
N ILE A 424 29.57 29.37 0.47
CA ILE A 424 30.46 29.84 1.54
C ILE A 424 31.80 29.13 1.41
N GLY A 425 32.82 29.85 0.94
CA GLY A 425 34.18 29.34 0.77
C GLY A 425 35.03 29.56 2.02
N LEU A 426 35.62 28.49 2.52
CA LEU A 426 36.76 28.48 3.44
C LEU A 426 38.03 28.48 2.57
N ASP A 427 38.55 29.67 2.28
CA ASP A 427 39.54 29.92 1.22
C ASP A 427 40.94 30.10 1.81
N GLU A 428 41.79 29.09 1.63
CA GLU A 428 43.14 29.04 2.20
C GLU A 428 44.12 29.83 1.34
N PHE A 429 44.01 29.68 0.02
CA PHE A 429 44.91 30.34 -0.93
C PHE A 429 44.50 31.79 -1.21
N GLY A 430 43.20 32.08 -1.15
CA GLY A 430 42.65 33.41 -1.23
C GLY A 430 42.06 33.79 -2.57
N ASN A 431 41.86 32.86 -3.50
CA ASN A 431 41.34 33.19 -4.82
C ASN A 431 39.81 33.21 -4.88
N PHE A 432 39.10 32.60 -3.95
CA PHE A 432 37.64 32.56 -3.96
C PHE A 432 37.02 33.96 -3.85
N SER A 433 37.68 34.94 -3.22
CA SER A 433 37.20 36.33 -3.16
C SER A 433 37.69 37.25 -4.30
N ASN A 434 38.55 36.73 -5.19
CA ASN A 434 39.19 37.49 -6.25
C ASN A 434 38.24 37.66 -7.48
N PRO A 435 38.10 38.87 -8.09
CA PRO A 435 37.32 39.06 -9.33
C PRO A 435 38.15 38.72 -10.58
N THR A 436 38.76 37.53 -10.61
CA THR A 436 39.56 37.02 -11.74
C THR A 436 38.99 35.69 -12.22
N GLU A 437 39.39 35.22 -13.40
CA GLU A 437 38.92 33.95 -13.98
C GLU A 437 37.38 33.95 -14.10
N GLY A 438 36.79 34.96 -14.72
CA GLY A 438 35.32 35.04 -14.92
C GLY A 438 34.47 35.30 -13.66
N ARG A 439 35.02 35.23 -12.45
CA ARG A 439 34.29 35.48 -11.19
C ARG A 439 33.90 36.95 -11.03
N GLN A 440 32.68 37.18 -10.53
CA GLN A 440 32.09 38.52 -10.46
C GLN A 440 32.28 39.16 -9.08
N GLY A 441 32.86 40.37 -9.05
CA GLY A 441 33.03 41.18 -7.84
C GLY A 441 34.02 40.59 -6.81
N GLY A 442 34.19 41.32 -5.71
CA GLY A 442 35.05 40.93 -4.59
C GLY A 442 36.28 41.83 -4.39
N PRO A 443 36.91 41.77 -3.21
CA PRO A 443 37.97 42.68 -2.80
C PRO A 443 39.37 42.35 -3.35
N GLY A 444 39.51 41.32 -4.18
CA GLY A 444 40.81 40.78 -4.61
C GLY A 444 41.21 39.54 -3.80
N SER A 445 42.43 39.05 -4.02
CA SER A 445 42.91 37.84 -3.33
C SER A 445 43.13 38.06 -1.83
N ARG A 446 42.64 37.12 -1.01
CA ARG A 446 42.74 37.15 0.47
C ARG A 446 42.93 35.74 1.03
N ALA A 447 44.18 35.34 1.28
CA ALA A 447 44.49 34.05 1.89
C ALA A 447 43.92 33.93 3.31
N ASP A 448 43.65 32.69 3.72
CA ASP A 448 43.04 32.33 5.00
C ASP A 448 41.80 33.18 5.34
N ALA A 449 40.82 33.19 4.45
CA ALA A 449 39.61 34.01 4.59
C ALA A 449 38.34 33.21 4.33
N VAL A 450 37.25 33.64 4.97
CA VAL A 450 35.91 33.16 4.61
C VAL A 450 35.29 34.14 3.63
N ALA A 451 34.72 33.65 2.53
CA ALA A 451 34.02 34.46 1.55
C ALA A 451 32.71 33.81 1.12
N ILE A 452 31.69 34.64 0.89
CA ILE A 452 30.35 34.23 0.49
C ILE A 452 30.09 34.75 -0.93
N ARG A 453 29.65 33.85 -1.81
CA ARG A 453 29.21 34.14 -3.18
C ARG A 453 27.73 33.79 -3.34
N GLY A 454 27.04 34.59 -4.14
CA GLY A 454 25.62 34.47 -4.44
C GLY A 454 25.32 33.45 -5.54
N ALA A 455 24.10 33.51 -6.06
CA ALA A 455 23.55 32.46 -6.91
C ALA A 455 24.13 32.42 -8.33
N TYR A 456 23.96 31.27 -9.00
CA TYR A 456 24.39 31.04 -10.38
C TYR A 456 23.71 31.99 -11.38
N GLN A 457 22.42 32.33 -11.19
CA GLN A 457 21.73 33.33 -12.04
C GLN A 457 22.37 34.73 -11.93
N GLY A 458 22.99 35.02 -10.78
CA GLY A 458 23.77 36.23 -10.51
C GLY A 458 25.24 36.11 -10.92
N ASN A 459 25.63 35.07 -11.67
CA ASN A 459 27.01 34.74 -12.01
C ASN A 459 27.94 34.61 -10.80
N TYR A 460 27.44 34.00 -9.70
CA TYR A 460 28.22 33.68 -8.50
C TYR A 460 28.93 34.91 -7.88
N ARG A 461 28.24 36.05 -7.91
CA ARG A 461 28.77 37.33 -7.46
C ARG A 461 29.23 37.27 -6.00
N TYR A 462 30.39 37.86 -5.70
CA TYR A 462 30.84 38.03 -4.31
C TYR A 462 29.86 38.90 -3.51
N LEU A 463 29.47 38.42 -2.33
CA LEU A 463 28.57 39.10 -1.41
C LEU A 463 29.35 39.70 -0.24
N ARG A 464 30.01 38.86 0.56
CA ARG A 464 30.67 39.24 1.82
C ARG A 464 31.89 38.36 2.07
N GLY A 465 32.75 38.78 3.00
CA GLY A 465 33.91 37.98 3.40
C GLY A 465 34.82 38.71 4.37
N THR A 466 35.74 37.97 4.96
CA THR A 466 36.66 38.48 5.98
C THR A 466 37.93 39.06 5.36
N ASN A 467 38.75 39.71 6.19
CA ASN A 467 40.18 39.80 5.91
C ASN A 467 40.86 38.47 6.26
N THR A 468 42.17 38.34 6.04
CA THR A 468 42.97 37.20 6.51
C THR A 468 42.76 36.97 8.00
N LEU A 469 42.43 35.73 8.36
CA LEU A 469 42.11 35.30 9.71
C LEU A 469 43.38 34.95 10.49
N SER A 470 43.33 35.14 11.81
CA SER A 470 44.37 34.70 12.74
C SER A 470 43.72 34.04 13.96
N PRO A 471 44.00 32.75 14.26
CA PRO A 471 44.74 31.80 13.42
C PRO A 471 44.09 31.62 12.03
N GLY A 472 44.92 31.22 11.06
CA GLY A 472 44.52 30.92 9.68
C GLY A 472 43.54 29.74 9.59
N ILE A 473 43.02 29.49 8.40
CA ILE A 473 42.10 28.37 8.15
C ILE A 473 42.90 27.07 8.15
N ASP A 474 44.06 27.06 7.49
CA ASP A 474 44.92 25.89 7.43
C ASP A 474 45.92 25.81 8.59
N GLN A 475 46.46 24.60 8.80
CA GLN A 475 47.43 24.30 9.84
C GLN A 475 48.64 23.56 9.27
N ALA A 476 49.83 24.04 9.59
CA ALA A 476 51.07 23.39 9.19
C ALA A 476 51.23 21.99 9.84
N GLY A 477 51.75 21.02 9.07
CA GLY A 477 52.04 19.66 9.53
C GLY A 477 50.94 18.65 9.18
N THR A 478 50.92 17.51 9.88
CA THR A 478 50.03 16.36 9.57
C THR A 478 48.98 16.06 10.64
N ASN A 479 48.97 16.81 11.75
CA ASN A 479 48.11 16.58 12.92
C ASN A 479 47.33 17.87 13.27
N PRO A 480 46.38 18.31 12.43
CA PRO A 480 45.60 19.52 12.69
C PRO A 480 44.67 19.36 13.89
N THR A 481 44.37 20.47 14.55
CA THR A 481 43.27 20.59 15.52
C THR A 481 41.99 21.05 14.84
N ALA A 482 40.83 20.67 15.38
CA ALA A 482 39.53 21.06 14.81
C ALA A 482 39.30 22.57 14.95
N GLN A 483 38.81 23.21 13.88
CA GLN A 483 38.17 24.52 13.97
C GLN A 483 36.68 24.32 13.67
N ARG A 484 35.81 24.62 14.64
CA ARG A 484 34.37 24.42 14.47
C ARG A 484 33.73 25.64 13.84
N TYR A 485 32.97 25.45 12.77
CA TYR A 485 32.24 26.51 12.08
C TYR A 485 30.75 26.37 12.34
N ARG A 486 30.06 27.51 12.41
CA ARG A 486 28.59 27.58 12.44
C ARG A 486 28.13 28.54 11.35
N ILE A 487 27.26 28.06 10.47
CA ILE A 487 26.64 28.83 9.39
C ILE A 487 25.15 28.88 9.65
N THR A 488 24.58 30.09 9.67
CA THR A 488 23.13 30.28 9.83
C THR A 488 22.56 30.89 8.57
N VAL A 489 21.45 30.35 8.09
CA VAL A 489 20.59 30.92 7.04
C VAL A 489 19.17 30.97 7.56
N ASP A 490 18.68 32.18 7.84
CA ASP A 490 17.33 32.42 8.38
C ASP A 490 16.44 33.11 7.34
N SER A 491 15.49 32.35 6.82
CA SER A 491 14.50 32.77 5.82
C SER A 491 13.07 32.74 6.37
N ARG A 492 12.90 32.75 7.70
CA ARG A 492 11.58 32.75 8.37
C ARG A 492 10.73 33.96 8.03
N LEU A 493 11.37 35.08 7.68
CA LEU A 493 10.69 36.30 7.25
C LEU A 493 10.66 36.37 5.72
N ALA A 494 9.46 36.43 5.15
CA ALA A 494 9.27 36.60 3.71
C ALA A 494 10.07 37.80 3.17
N GLY A 495 10.82 37.58 2.09
CA GLY A 495 11.67 38.59 1.47
C GLY A 495 13.02 38.83 2.17
N GLN A 496 13.36 38.03 3.18
CA GLN A 496 14.67 38.04 3.83
C GLN A 496 15.32 36.65 3.82
N ALA A 497 16.64 36.62 3.69
CA ALA A 497 17.46 35.45 3.98
C ALA A 497 18.72 35.94 4.70
N ILE A 498 18.68 35.92 6.04
CA ILE A 498 19.75 36.42 6.89
C ILE A 498 20.84 35.36 7.00
N VAL A 499 22.05 35.69 6.55
CA VAL A 499 23.20 34.78 6.53
C VAL A 499 24.28 35.27 7.49
N SER A 500 24.83 34.37 8.31
CA SER A 500 25.99 34.63 9.17
C SER A 500 26.96 33.44 9.17
N VAL A 501 28.23 33.72 9.49
CA VAL A 501 29.26 32.69 9.67
C VAL A 501 30.05 32.98 10.94
N GLU A 502 30.21 31.96 11.76
CA GLU A 502 30.91 32.00 13.04
C GLU A 502 31.94 30.87 13.12
N ARG A 503 32.96 31.05 13.97
CA ARG A 503 34.04 30.07 14.15
C ARG A 503 34.49 29.99 15.61
N ASP A 504 34.65 28.78 16.11
CA ASP A 504 35.35 28.46 17.36
C ASP A 504 36.68 27.75 17.04
N THR A 505 37.80 28.47 17.23
CA THR A 505 39.14 27.95 16.97
C THR A 505 39.64 26.93 18.00
N SER A 506 38.91 26.74 19.11
CA SER A 506 39.22 25.69 20.09
C SER A 506 38.62 24.33 19.71
N GLY A 507 37.67 24.31 18.77
CA GLY A 507 36.91 23.11 18.40
C GLY A 507 35.92 22.64 19.47
N SER A 508 35.65 23.45 20.50
CA SER A 508 34.81 23.05 21.64
C SER A 508 33.30 23.16 21.38
N GLY A 509 32.90 23.97 20.40
CA GLY A 509 31.49 24.30 20.11
C GLY A 509 30.87 25.28 21.10
N ASN A 510 31.62 25.81 22.06
CA ASN A 510 31.10 26.69 23.12
C ASN A 510 31.64 28.12 23.07
N ASN A 511 32.51 28.44 22.12
CA ASN A 511 33.19 29.75 22.05
C ASN A 511 33.25 30.31 20.62
N PHE A 512 32.08 30.41 19.98
CA PHE A 512 31.96 30.95 18.63
C PHE A 512 32.27 32.45 18.58
N GLN A 513 33.07 32.84 17.59
CA GLN A 513 33.29 34.23 17.21
C GLN A 513 32.66 34.49 15.84
N THR A 514 31.87 35.55 15.74
CA THR A 514 31.28 35.97 14.47
C THR A 514 32.37 36.42 13.50
N LEU A 515 32.48 35.73 12.36
CA LEU A 515 33.39 36.07 11.27
C LEU A 515 32.71 36.98 10.26
N ILE A 516 31.49 36.63 9.86
CA ILE A 516 30.63 37.42 8.98
C ILE A 516 29.34 37.71 9.76
N ALA A 517 29.14 38.99 10.09
CA ALA A 517 27.94 39.44 10.78
C ALA A 517 26.67 39.18 9.95
N PRO A 518 25.51 38.92 10.60
CA PRO A 518 24.23 38.70 9.91
C PRO A 518 23.94 39.77 8.86
N PHE A 519 23.67 39.35 7.62
CA PHE A 519 23.25 40.24 6.53
C PHE A 519 22.18 39.57 5.67
N ASN A 520 21.29 40.36 5.08
CA ASN A 520 20.26 39.83 4.18
C ASN A 520 20.85 39.56 2.78
N ALA A 521 21.03 38.30 2.41
CA ALA A 521 21.52 37.91 1.09
C ALA A 521 20.59 38.36 -0.05
N LEU A 522 19.27 38.37 0.17
CA LEU A 522 18.30 38.82 -0.85
C LEU A 522 18.36 40.33 -1.12
N ALA A 523 18.99 41.11 -0.24
CA ALA A 523 19.22 42.53 -0.49
C ALA A 523 20.44 42.77 -1.40
N GLU A 524 21.22 41.73 -1.72
CA GLU A 524 22.40 41.86 -2.56
C GLU A 524 22.06 41.83 -4.07
N PRO A 525 22.73 42.64 -4.90
CA PRO A 525 22.45 42.68 -6.34
C PRO A 525 22.68 41.33 -7.03
N GLY A 526 21.66 40.85 -7.74
CA GLY A 526 21.73 39.61 -8.52
C GLY A 526 21.43 38.33 -7.74
N GLN A 527 21.08 38.43 -6.45
CA GLN A 527 20.59 37.29 -5.69
C GLN A 527 19.10 37.05 -6.00
N PRO A 528 18.69 35.88 -6.50
CA PRO A 528 17.29 35.55 -6.71
C PRO A 528 16.59 35.21 -5.39
N ALA A 529 15.26 35.07 -5.42
CA ALA A 529 14.49 34.54 -4.30
C ALA A 529 15.04 33.20 -3.82
N VAL A 530 14.73 32.86 -2.57
CA VAL A 530 15.08 31.56 -1.98
C VAL A 530 14.36 30.45 -2.77
N PRO A 531 15.07 29.41 -3.25
CA PRO A 531 14.48 28.20 -3.84
C PRO A 531 13.39 27.57 -2.98
N GLU A 532 12.51 26.79 -3.60
CA GLU A 532 11.46 26.06 -2.87
C GLU A 532 12.08 25.07 -1.87
N ASN A 533 13.03 24.24 -2.34
CA ASN A 533 13.85 23.40 -1.48
C ASN A 533 15.33 23.51 -1.90
N PHE A 534 16.21 23.45 -0.90
CA PHE A 534 17.64 23.34 -1.09
C PHE A 534 18.13 21.91 -0.93
N LEU A 535 19.23 21.62 -1.62
CA LEU A 535 20.17 20.56 -1.27
C LEU A 535 21.48 21.18 -0.76
N LEU A 536 22.06 20.55 0.26
CA LEU A 536 23.37 20.90 0.81
C LEU A 536 24.46 20.07 0.15
N SER A 537 25.43 20.72 -0.49
CA SER A 537 26.64 20.09 -1.02
C SER A 537 27.89 20.68 -0.39
N LEU A 538 28.85 19.81 -0.10
CA LEU A 538 30.20 20.17 0.32
C LEU A 538 31.11 19.96 -0.87
N THR A 539 31.92 20.95 -1.25
CA THR A 539 32.84 20.86 -2.38
C THR A 539 34.29 21.06 -1.92
N GLY A 540 35.17 20.12 -2.24
CA GLY A 540 36.60 20.22 -1.94
C GLY A 540 37.40 20.54 -3.19
N SER A 541 38.43 21.38 -3.08
CA SER A 541 39.19 21.81 -4.25
C SER A 541 40.69 22.00 -3.99
N THR A 542 41.49 21.62 -4.98
CA THR A 542 42.94 21.93 -5.05
C THR A 542 43.31 22.39 -6.46
N GLY A 543 44.45 23.06 -6.59
CA GLY A 543 44.94 23.63 -7.83
C GLY A 543 46.41 23.33 -8.00
N GLY A 544 47.22 24.36 -8.31
CA GLY A 544 48.68 24.23 -8.34
C GLY A 544 49.31 24.03 -6.95
N SER A 545 48.64 24.55 -5.92
CA SER A 545 48.93 24.30 -4.50
C SER A 545 47.87 23.34 -3.94
N THR A 546 48.15 22.71 -2.80
CA THR A 546 47.31 21.62 -2.28
C THR A 546 47.17 21.64 -0.76
N ASN A 547 46.17 20.95 -0.25
CA ASN A 547 45.97 20.55 1.15
C ASN A 547 44.96 19.39 1.18
N ILE A 548 44.97 18.64 2.27
CA ILE A 548 43.90 17.70 2.62
C ILE A 548 42.80 18.51 3.29
N HIS A 549 41.59 18.46 2.75
CA HIS A 549 40.40 19.07 3.35
C HIS A 549 39.49 17.98 3.91
N GLU A 550 39.18 18.08 5.20
CA GLU A 550 38.39 17.10 5.94
C GLU A 550 37.35 17.78 6.83
N LEU A 551 36.22 17.11 7.01
CA LEU A 551 35.16 17.51 7.93
C LEU A 551 34.89 16.41 8.96
N GLY A 552 34.55 16.79 10.17
CA GLY A 552 34.04 15.90 11.21
C GLY A 552 32.84 16.52 11.92
N ASN A 553 32.08 15.69 12.65
CA ASN A 553 30.98 16.13 13.50
C ASN A 553 30.01 17.08 12.79
N ILE A 554 29.53 16.70 11.60
CA ILE A 554 28.58 17.50 10.84
C ILE A 554 27.22 17.43 11.51
N GLU A 555 26.61 18.59 11.75
CA GLU A 555 25.27 18.74 12.30
C GLU A 555 24.51 19.78 11.47
N LEU A 556 23.46 19.35 10.76
CA LEU A 556 22.56 20.21 10.01
C LEU A 556 21.20 20.23 10.72
N CYS A 557 20.87 21.33 11.37
CA CYS A 557 19.60 21.56 12.03
C CYS A 557 18.74 22.53 11.24
N ALA A 558 17.45 22.22 11.06
CA ALA A 558 16.50 23.16 10.49
C ALA A 558 15.09 23.05 11.07
N LEU A 559 14.28 24.12 11.02
CA LEU A 559 12.86 24.04 11.45
C LEU A 559 12.09 23.01 10.61
N LYS A 560 12.47 22.88 9.34
CA LYS A 560 11.98 21.82 8.44
C LYS A 560 13.18 21.20 7.75
N LEU A 561 13.33 19.88 7.90
CA LEU A 561 14.35 19.07 7.25
C LEU A 561 13.70 17.76 6.82
N ASN A 562 13.56 17.56 5.51
CA ASN A 562 12.81 16.44 4.94
C ASN A 562 13.77 15.39 4.36
N PRO A 563 13.42 14.09 4.37
CA PRO A 563 14.10 13.12 3.52
C PRO A 563 13.85 13.47 2.04
N VAL A 564 14.83 13.21 1.18
CA VAL A 564 14.77 13.55 -0.26
C VAL A 564 13.73 12.75 -1.07
N GLY A 565 13.12 11.72 -0.45
CA GLY A 565 12.14 10.84 -1.11
C GLY A 565 12.79 9.92 -2.16
N GLN A 566 11.96 9.32 -3.02
CA GLN A 566 12.48 8.62 -4.20
C GLN A 566 12.96 9.62 -5.24
N GLN A 567 14.15 9.37 -5.79
CA GLN A 567 14.77 10.22 -6.80
C GLN A 567 14.87 9.47 -8.12
N VAL A 568 14.82 10.22 -9.22
CA VAL A 568 15.20 9.68 -10.53
C VAL A 568 16.71 9.43 -10.51
N ASP A 569 17.16 8.23 -10.87
CA ASP A 569 18.59 7.90 -10.86
C ASP A 569 19.34 8.70 -11.93
N HIS A 570 18.84 8.67 -13.16
CA HIS A 570 19.28 9.50 -14.29
C HIS A 570 18.21 9.53 -15.39
N PHE A 571 18.46 10.32 -16.44
CA PHE A 571 17.62 10.37 -17.63
C PHE A 571 18.34 9.81 -18.86
N GLU A 572 17.59 9.11 -19.70
CA GLU A 572 18.01 8.75 -21.05
C GLU A 572 17.14 9.48 -22.09
N ILE A 573 17.75 10.08 -23.11
CA ILE A 573 17.05 10.66 -24.25
C ILE A 573 17.32 9.82 -25.49
N ILE A 574 16.27 9.31 -26.12
CA ILE A 574 16.37 8.51 -27.34
C ILE A 574 16.01 9.39 -28.54
N HIS A 575 16.89 9.40 -29.54
CA HIS A 575 16.68 10.10 -30.81
C HIS A 575 17.43 9.41 -31.95
N ASP A 576 17.03 9.69 -33.18
CA ASP A 576 17.59 9.04 -34.38
C ASP A 576 18.98 9.60 -34.79
N GLY A 577 19.34 10.78 -34.29
CA GLY A 577 20.61 11.46 -34.57
C GLY A 577 20.57 12.41 -35.76
N VAL A 578 19.42 12.62 -36.40
CA VAL A 578 19.27 13.46 -37.59
C VAL A 578 18.10 14.43 -37.44
N ALA A 579 18.39 15.71 -37.19
CA ALA A 579 17.37 16.75 -37.22
C ALA A 579 17.52 17.62 -38.47
N LEU A 580 16.42 18.18 -39.00
CA LEU A 580 16.47 19.14 -40.10
C LEU A 580 16.04 20.53 -39.65
N THR A 581 16.67 21.55 -40.21
CA THR A 581 16.36 22.96 -39.90
C THR A 581 14.96 23.40 -40.34
N CYS A 582 14.34 22.65 -41.26
CA CYS A 582 13.07 23.00 -41.87
C CYS A 582 11.86 22.23 -41.30
N GLN A 583 12.08 21.28 -40.39
CA GLN A 583 11.02 20.55 -39.69
C GLN A 583 11.36 20.30 -38.21
N PRO A 584 10.37 20.13 -37.33
CA PRO A 584 10.63 19.76 -35.94
C PRO A 584 11.11 18.30 -35.80
N GLU A 585 11.92 18.04 -34.76
CA GLU A 585 12.46 16.74 -34.38
C GLU A 585 11.81 16.24 -33.09
N THR A 586 11.36 14.98 -33.04
CA THR A 586 10.71 14.42 -31.84
C THR A 586 11.63 13.42 -31.16
N ILE A 587 11.86 13.63 -29.87
CA ILE A 587 12.72 12.78 -29.04
C ILE A 587 11.90 12.12 -27.93
N GLN A 588 12.36 10.96 -27.46
CA GLN A 588 11.80 10.28 -26.31
C GLN A 588 12.68 10.50 -25.08
N VAL A 589 12.06 10.62 -23.91
CA VAL A 589 12.73 10.83 -22.63
C VAL A 589 12.32 9.71 -21.67
N ARG A 590 13.31 9.02 -21.10
CA ARG A 590 13.14 7.99 -20.08
C ARG A 590 13.69 8.47 -18.74
N ALA A 591 12.93 8.25 -17.67
CA ALA A 591 13.39 8.42 -16.29
C ALA A 591 13.74 7.05 -15.71
N CYS A 592 15.02 6.84 -15.40
CA CYS A 592 15.51 5.57 -14.89
C CYS A 592 15.38 5.52 -13.37
N GLY A 593 14.85 4.42 -12.85
CA GLY A 593 14.78 4.13 -11.42
C GLY A 593 16.09 3.53 -10.87
N ASN A 594 16.96 3.01 -11.74
CA ASN A 594 18.23 2.41 -11.39
C ASN A 594 19.33 2.69 -12.44
N ALA A 595 20.58 2.35 -12.08
CA ALA A 595 21.78 2.74 -12.82
C ALA A 595 21.91 2.15 -14.23
N ASP A 596 21.31 0.98 -14.51
CA ASP A 596 21.31 0.36 -15.85
C ASP A 596 19.99 0.57 -16.61
N CYS A 597 19.08 1.37 -16.04
CA CYS A 597 17.77 1.68 -16.57
C CYS A 597 16.90 0.44 -16.90
N SER A 598 17.16 -0.70 -16.24
CA SER A 598 16.31 -1.89 -16.31
C SER A 598 14.97 -1.69 -15.58
N GLU A 599 14.90 -0.72 -14.68
CA GLU A 599 13.67 -0.26 -14.02
C GLU A 599 13.42 1.20 -14.36
N LEU A 600 12.20 1.53 -14.80
CA LEU A 600 11.76 2.91 -15.00
C LEU A 600 11.16 3.49 -13.73
N PHE A 601 11.33 4.80 -13.55
CA PHE A 601 10.70 5.53 -12.45
C PHE A 601 9.18 5.58 -12.67
N THR A 602 8.39 5.06 -11.72
CA THR A 602 6.95 4.82 -11.96
C THR A 602 6.06 6.00 -11.61
N ASP A 603 6.44 6.82 -10.64
CA ASP A 603 5.70 8.03 -10.26
C ASP A 603 5.83 9.13 -11.34
N PRO A 604 4.85 10.05 -11.46
CA PRO A 604 4.93 11.14 -12.42
C PRO A 604 6.15 12.03 -12.21
N VAL A 605 6.90 12.31 -13.28
CA VAL A 605 8.09 13.17 -13.26
C VAL A 605 7.86 14.39 -14.15
N GLN A 606 8.19 15.58 -13.67
CA GLN A 606 8.36 16.77 -14.51
C GLN A 606 9.85 17.01 -14.76
N ALA A 607 10.30 16.76 -15.99
CA ALA A 607 11.70 16.92 -16.39
C ALA A 607 11.90 18.23 -17.16
N THR A 608 12.93 19.01 -16.81
CA THR A 608 13.28 20.27 -17.49
C THR A 608 14.40 20.02 -18.49
N LEU A 609 14.10 20.20 -19.77
CA LEU A 609 14.98 19.95 -20.90
C LEU A 609 15.88 21.15 -21.24
N ALA A 610 17.08 20.85 -21.73
CA ALA A 610 17.94 21.77 -22.48
C ALA A 610 17.94 21.40 -23.98
N PRO A 611 18.06 22.39 -24.89
CA PRO A 611 18.16 23.83 -24.63
C PRO A 611 16.85 24.42 -24.08
N ALA A 612 16.90 25.57 -23.41
CA ALA A 612 15.70 26.20 -22.83
C ALA A 612 14.66 26.70 -23.87
N ASN A 613 15.06 26.85 -25.13
CA ASN A 613 14.22 27.33 -26.23
C ASN A 613 14.19 26.31 -27.37
N GLY A 614 13.13 26.34 -28.18
CA GLY A 614 12.97 25.49 -29.36
C GLY A 614 11.99 24.33 -29.15
N TRP A 615 11.68 23.97 -27.90
CA TRP A 615 10.69 22.94 -27.59
C TRP A 615 9.26 23.42 -27.82
N GLN A 616 8.48 22.65 -28.57
CA GLN A 616 7.05 22.90 -28.74
C GLN A 616 6.32 22.57 -27.43
N GLY A 617 5.52 23.51 -26.91
CA GLY A 617 4.85 23.36 -25.62
C GLY A 617 5.70 23.79 -24.40
N GLY A 618 6.96 24.19 -24.61
CA GLY A 618 7.89 24.58 -23.55
C GLY A 618 8.91 23.48 -23.23
N ASN A 619 9.92 23.80 -22.43
CA ASN A 619 11.03 22.89 -22.13
C ASN A 619 10.79 22.02 -20.89
N VAL A 620 9.56 21.90 -20.39
CA VAL A 620 9.21 21.00 -19.28
C VAL A 620 8.32 19.89 -19.83
N VAL A 621 8.80 18.65 -19.73
CA VAL A 621 8.08 17.45 -20.20
C VAL A 621 7.56 16.65 -19.01
N SER A 622 6.32 16.17 -19.12
CA SER A 622 5.72 15.26 -18.14
C SER A 622 5.95 13.82 -18.55
N LEU A 623 6.52 13.02 -17.67
CA LEU A 623 6.77 11.60 -17.88
C LEU A 623 5.81 10.77 -17.02
N VAL A 624 5.21 9.75 -17.63
CA VAL A 624 4.28 8.81 -16.97
C VAL A 624 4.86 7.41 -17.10
N ASN A 625 4.93 6.68 -15.98
CA ASN A 625 5.67 5.40 -15.91
C ASN A 625 7.10 5.52 -16.46
N GLY A 626 7.72 6.68 -16.24
CA GLY A 626 9.09 6.96 -16.62
C GLY A 626 9.30 7.22 -18.11
N PHE A 627 8.24 7.50 -18.89
CA PHE A 627 8.34 7.78 -20.32
C PHE A 627 7.58 9.04 -20.72
N GLY A 628 8.12 9.79 -21.70
CA GLY A 628 7.44 10.88 -22.38
C GLY A 628 8.18 11.33 -23.64
N GLU A 629 7.55 12.21 -24.42
CA GLU A 629 8.08 12.71 -25.69
C GLU A 629 8.14 14.24 -25.68
N ALA A 630 9.10 14.79 -26.43
CA ALA A 630 9.23 16.22 -26.63
C ALA A 630 9.67 16.54 -28.06
N THR A 631 9.15 17.63 -28.62
CA THR A 631 9.46 18.03 -30.00
C THR A 631 10.29 19.31 -30.01
N LEU A 632 11.50 19.25 -30.56
CA LEU A 632 12.46 20.33 -30.68
C LEU A 632 12.49 20.88 -32.11
N GLN A 633 12.40 22.20 -32.27
CA GLN A 633 12.61 22.86 -33.54
C GLN A 633 13.76 23.86 -33.45
N ASN A 634 14.73 23.73 -34.35
CA ASN A 634 15.81 24.69 -34.54
C ASN A 634 15.97 24.99 -36.03
N THR A 635 15.81 26.25 -36.43
CA THR A 635 15.84 26.68 -37.84
C THR A 635 17.22 27.06 -38.35
N SER A 636 18.26 26.91 -37.54
CA SER A 636 19.65 27.22 -37.90
C SER A 636 20.49 25.96 -37.93
N PRO A 637 21.33 25.74 -38.96
CA PRO A 637 22.20 24.58 -38.99
C PRO A 637 23.23 24.63 -37.87
N GLY A 638 23.56 23.46 -37.32
CA GLY A 638 24.51 23.32 -36.23
C GLY A 638 24.09 22.24 -35.24
N THR A 639 24.92 22.03 -34.21
CA THR A 639 24.67 21.01 -33.19
C THR A 639 23.95 21.61 -31.98
N VAL A 640 22.89 20.95 -31.53
CA VAL A 640 22.19 21.27 -30.28
C VAL A 640 22.49 20.21 -29.24
N ARG A 641 22.89 20.63 -28.05
CA ARG A 641 23.10 19.74 -26.91
C ARG A 641 21.76 19.49 -26.18
N LEU A 642 21.32 18.24 -26.17
CA LEU A 642 20.20 17.76 -25.36
C LEU A 642 20.66 17.47 -23.93
N ASP A 643 19.82 17.77 -22.94
CA ASP A 643 20.06 17.47 -21.53
C ASP A 643 18.76 17.53 -20.75
N VAL A 644 18.72 16.89 -19.57
CA VAL A 644 17.72 17.14 -18.53
C VAL A 644 18.42 17.82 -17.37
N VAL A 645 18.24 19.14 -17.26
CA VAL A 645 18.96 19.97 -16.28
C VAL A 645 18.45 19.80 -14.85
N GLY A 646 17.27 19.20 -14.68
CA GLY A 646 16.67 18.89 -13.39
C GLY A 646 15.24 18.40 -13.52
N SER A 647 14.67 17.95 -12.41
CA SER A 647 13.32 17.38 -12.40
C SER A 647 12.64 17.46 -11.02
N ASN A 648 11.34 17.19 -11.01
CA ASN A 648 10.55 16.97 -9.80
C ASN A 648 9.74 15.65 -9.95
N PRO A 649 9.94 14.61 -9.11
CA PRO A 649 10.90 14.51 -8.01
C PRO A 649 12.36 14.73 -8.44
N SER A 650 13.22 15.13 -7.51
CA SER A 650 14.61 15.50 -7.83
C SER A 650 15.41 14.33 -8.42
N THR A 651 16.29 14.63 -9.37
CA THR A 651 17.27 13.66 -9.89
C THR A 651 18.38 13.49 -8.87
N ARG A 652 18.92 12.27 -8.77
CA ARG A 652 20.07 12.00 -7.92
C ARG A 652 21.18 13.00 -8.24
N PRO A 653 21.81 13.61 -7.20
CA PRO A 653 22.90 14.54 -7.43
C PRO A 653 23.97 13.92 -8.32
N GLN A 654 24.52 14.74 -9.20
CA GLN A 654 25.61 14.38 -10.11
C GLN A 654 25.24 13.43 -11.25
N ALA A 655 23.98 13.03 -11.38
CA ALA A 655 23.49 12.29 -12.54
C ALA A 655 23.73 13.07 -13.83
N VAL A 656 24.14 12.36 -14.88
CA VAL A 656 24.33 12.90 -16.23
C VAL A 656 23.26 12.34 -17.14
N THR A 657 22.70 13.19 -18.01
CA THR A 657 21.80 12.71 -19.05
C THR A 657 22.60 11.91 -20.07
N LEU A 658 22.10 10.72 -20.36
CA LEU A 658 22.63 9.88 -21.43
C LEU A 658 21.71 9.99 -22.63
N CYS A 659 22.26 9.87 -23.84
CA CYS A 659 21.43 9.82 -25.04
C CYS A 659 21.74 8.57 -25.84
N GLN A 660 20.69 8.04 -26.44
CA GLN A 660 20.75 6.87 -27.29
C GLN A 660 20.54 7.28 -28.74
N ILE A 661 21.52 6.97 -29.57
CA ILE A 661 21.42 6.99 -31.03
C ILE A 661 21.68 5.56 -31.49
N GLY A 662 20.73 4.97 -32.22
CA GLY A 662 20.79 3.57 -32.58
C GLY A 662 20.93 2.68 -31.34
N GLY A 663 21.96 1.84 -31.32
CA GLY A 663 22.27 0.96 -30.19
C GLY A 663 23.25 1.51 -29.15
N SER A 664 23.71 2.75 -29.30
CA SER A 664 24.78 3.32 -28.48
C SER A 664 24.22 4.30 -27.46
N LEU A 665 24.40 4.02 -26.17
CA LEU A 665 24.03 4.90 -25.07
C LEU A 665 25.27 5.62 -24.54
N SER A 666 25.30 6.96 -24.61
CA SER A 666 26.38 7.77 -24.04
C SER A 666 25.99 9.23 -23.88
N ALA A 667 26.67 9.95 -22.99
CA ALA A 667 26.52 11.40 -22.89
C ALA A 667 26.96 12.10 -24.19
N SER A 668 27.94 11.60 -24.95
CA SER A 668 28.37 12.23 -26.21
C SER A 668 27.30 12.19 -27.31
N ASN A 669 26.36 11.26 -27.23
CA ASN A 669 25.28 11.15 -28.20
C ASN A 669 24.21 12.25 -28.02
N CYS A 670 24.22 13.00 -26.92
CA CYS A 670 23.26 14.10 -26.74
C CYS A 670 23.52 15.32 -27.64
N ASP A 671 24.51 15.26 -28.52
CA ASP A 671 24.81 16.29 -29.50
C ASP A 671 24.01 16.00 -30.79
N LEU A 672 22.85 16.65 -30.94
CA LEU A 672 21.94 16.47 -32.07
C LEU A 672 22.24 17.48 -33.20
N PRO A 673 22.75 17.05 -34.37
CA PRO A 673 23.00 17.94 -35.51
C PRO A 673 21.70 18.29 -36.28
N PHE A 674 21.52 19.58 -36.54
CA PHE A 674 20.48 20.12 -37.44
C PHE A 674 21.07 20.42 -38.83
N PHE A 675 20.54 19.76 -39.86
CA PHE A 675 20.97 19.89 -41.26
C PHE A 675 20.05 20.78 -42.10
N GLU A 676 20.59 21.49 -43.09
CA GLU A 676 19.79 22.30 -44.04
C GLU A 676 19.04 21.44 -45.08
N SER A 677 19.46 20.19 -45.28
CA SER A 677 18.85 19.24 -46.22
C SER A 677 18.97 17.81 -45.71
N GLY A 678 18.00 16.96 -46.03
CA GLY A 678 17.97 15.57 -45.57
C GLY A 678 16.96 14.71 -46.31
N LEU A 679 16.93 13.44 -45.93
CA LEU A 679 15.96 12.44 -46.38
C LEU A 679 14.97 12.20 -45.24
N ALA A 680 13.76 12.75 -45.34
CA ALA A 680 12.74 12.61 -44.31
C ALA A 680 11.84 11.40 -44.65
N PHE A 681 11.71 10.46 -43.71
CA PHE A 681 10.80 9.31 -43.80
C PHE A 681 10.40 8.88 -42.40
N ASP A 682 9.18 8.34 -42.27
CA ASP A 682 8.66 7.77 -41.02
C ASP A 682 8.23 6.32 -41.30
N LEU A 683 8.69 5.39 -40.48
CA LEU A 683 8.44 3.97 -40.54
C LEU A 683 7.34 3.59 -39.54
N PRO A 684 6.33 2.82 -39.97
CA PRO A 684 5.44 2.21 -39.01
C PRO A 684 6.17 1.12 -38.23
N ASP A 685 5.67 0.83 -37.03
CA ASP A 685 6.04 -0.41 -36.35
C ASP A 685 5.67 -1.62 -37.21
N LEU A 686 6.55 -2.61 -37.21
CA LEU A 686 6.47 -3.76 -38.11
C LEU A 686 6.01 -5.02 -37.38
N ILE A 687 5.56 -5.97 -38.19
CA ILE A 687 5.41 -7.36 -37.76
C ILE A 687 6.55 -8.13 -38.43
N SER A 688 7.28 -8.93 -37.65
CA SER A 688 8.42 -9.73 -38.12
C SER A 688 8.10 -10.46 -39.44
N HIS A 689 8.95 -10.28 -40.46
CA HIS A 689 8.83 -10.79 -41.84
C HIS A 689 7.70 -10.20 -42.71
N ARG A 690 6.82 -9.37 -42.14
CA ARG A 690 5.79 -8.67 -42.91
C ARG A 690 6.37 -7.39 -43.52
N PRO A 691 6.12 -7.13 -44.80
CA PRO A 691 6.46 -5.83 -45.39
C PRO A 691 5.72 -4.67 -44.72
N SER A 692 6.41 -3.54 -44.56
CA SER A 692 5.83 -2.30 -44.03
C SER A 692 4.69 -1.77 -44.90
N GLY A 693 4.68 -2.13 -46.18
CA GLY A 693 3.96 -1.37 -47.20
C GLY A 693 4.76 -0.14 -47.62
N PRO A 694 4.22 0.68 -48.54
CA PRO A 694 4.95 1.81 -49.09
C PRO A 694 5.22 2.88 -48.02
N VAL A 695 6.49 3.18 -47.81
CA VAL A 695 7.02 4.26 -46.96
C VAL A 695 7.55 5.36 -47.88
N GLN A 696 7.16 6.60 -47.61
CA GLN A 696 7.58 7.74 -48.42
C GLN A 696 8.90 8.31 -47.90
N VAL A 697 9.92 8.32 -48.76
CA VAL A 697 11.20 9.00 -48.55
C VAL A 697 11.17 10.32 -49.29
N ARG A 698 11.17 11.42 -48.54
CA ARG A 698 11.15 12.79 -49.07
C ARG A 698 12.56 13.37 -49.03
N ALA A 699 13.14 13.65 -50.19
CA ALA A 699 14.35 14.47 -50.25
C ALA A 699 13.95 15.93 -50.06
N VAL A 700 14.43 16.58 -49.01
CA VAL A 700 14.04 17.95 -48.66
C VAL A 700 15.23 18.85 -48.40
N ARG A 701 15.03 20.15 -48.59
CA ARG A 701 15.95 21.21 -48.15
C ARG A 701 15.17 22.38 -47.56
N GLN A 702 15.82 23.18 -46.73
CA GLN A 702 15.28 24.44 -46.25
C GLN A 702 15.16 25.44 -47.41
N ASP A 703 14.01 26.12 -47.49
CA ASP A 703 13.82 27.27 -48.38
C ASP A 703 14.41 28.55 -47.78
N ASP A 704 15.18 29.28 -48.59
CA ASP A 704 15.97 30.44 -48.15
C ASP A 704 15.12 31.62 -47.66
N VAL A 705 13.81 31.64 -47.97
CA VAL A 705 12.90 32.75 -47.63
C VAL A 705 11.89 32.33 -46.56
N THR A 706 11.24 31.19 -46.74
CA THR A 706 10.14 30.72 -45.90
C THR A 706 10.61 29.81 -44.76
N GLN A 707 11.84 29.31 -44.82
CA GLN A 707 12.41 28.33 -43.88
C GLN A 707 11.65 26.99 -43.80
N GLN A 708 10.70 26.75 -44.71
CA GLN A 708 9.96 25.51 -44.81
C GLN A 708 10.73 24.46 -45.61
N CYS A 709 10.43 23.18 -45.39
CA CYS A 709 10.99 22.11 -46.20
C CYS A 709 10.37 22.15 -47.60
N VAL A 710 11.21 22.32 -48.62
CA VAL A 710 10.83 22.23 -50.03
C VAL A 710 11.50 21.01 -50.69
N PRO A 711 10.91 20.45 -51.76
CA PRO A 711 11.48 19.31 -52.47
C PRO A 711 12.93 19.53 -52.92
N ALA A 712 13.78 18.54 -52.64
CA ALA A 712 15.05 18.32 -53.30
C ALA A 712 14.91 17.16 -54.31
N PHE A 713 15.82 17.07 -55.28
CA PHE A 713 15.86 15.99 -56.28
C PHE A 713 14.59 15.72 -57.11
N ALA A 714 13.78 16.75 -57.38
CA ALA A 714 12.58 16.62 -58.21
C ALA A 714 12.88 15.99 -59.60
N ASN A 715 12.19 14.89 -59.93
CA ASN A 715 12.36 14.07 -61.13
C ASN A 715 13.79 13.51 -61.32
N GLN A 716 14.45 13.10 -60.25
CA GLN A 716 15.81 12.52 -60.30
C GLN A 716 15.85 11.12 -59.69
N THR A 717 16.75 10.28 -60.19
CA THR A 717 17.12 9.02 -59.55
C THR A 717 18.46 9.21 -58.84
N LYS A 718 18.53 8.86 -57.55
CA LYS A 718 19.74 8.98 -56.74
C LYS A 718 20.03 7.67 -56.01
N ALA A 719 21.29 7.28 -55.96
CA ALA A 719 21.76 6.17 -55.13
C ALA A 719 21.87 6.64 -53.68
N VAL A 720 21.05 6.06 -52.80
CA VAL A 720 21.02 6.35 -51.36
C VAL A 720 21.63 5.18 -50.61
N GLU A 721 22.57 5.47 -49.70
CA GLU A 721 23.22 4.48 -48.84
C GLU A 721 22.32 4.15 -47.64
N PHE A 722 21.98 2.88 -47.41
CA PHE A 722 21.18 2.42 -46.28
C PHE A 722 21.93 1.44 -45.38
N TRP A 723 21.71 1.55 -44.07
CA TRP A 723 22.13 0.56 -43.07
C TRP A 723 21.18 0.56 -41.88
N SER A 724 21.18 -0.51 -41.10
CA SER A 724 20.33 -0.64 -39.91
C SER A 724 21.14 -0.99 -38.67
N GLU A 725 20.77 -0.41 -37.54
CA GLU A 725 21.38 -0.68 -36.24
C GLU A 725 20.34 -1.21 -35.25
N TYR A 726 20.80 -2.03 -34.31
CA TYR A 726 19.95 -2.58 -33.26
C TYR A 726 19.92 -1.62 -32.06
N VAL A 727 18.72 -1.14 -31.73
CA VAL A 727 18.45 -0.30 -30.56
C VAL A 727 18.22 -1.21 -29.33
N ASP A 728 17.32 -2.19 -29.44
CA ASP A 728 17.14 -3.34 -28.54
C ASP A 728 17.10 -4.60 -29.42
N PRO A 729 17.97 -5.63 -29.24
CA PRO A 729 18.92 -5.93 -28.14
C PRO A 729 20.13 -5.01 -27.87
N GLY A 730 20.31 -3.90 -28.60
CA GLY A 730 21.57 -3.14 -28.62
C GLY A 730 22.65 -3.85 -29.44
N PRO A 731 23.91 -3.40 -29.55
CA PRO A 731 24.93 -3.98 -30.43
C PRO A 731 25.42 -5.40 -30.06
N GLY A 732 25.27 -5.81 -28.79
CA GLY A 732 25.59 -7.15 -28.26
C GLY A 732 24.35 -7.91 -27.75
N GLY A 733 24.53 -9.02 -27.04
CA GLY A 733 23.43 -9.67 -26.30
C GLY A 733 22.36 -10.39 -27.12
N ARG A 734 22.68 -10.80 -28.36
CA ARG A 734 21.79 -11.56 -29.24
C ARG A 734 22.45 -12.81 -29.82
N ASP A 735 21.65 -13.84 -30.03
CA ASP A 735 22.11 -15.10 -30.63
C ASP A 735 22.12 -15.05 -32.16
N VAL A 736 21.24 -14.23 -32.76
CA VAL A 736 21.07 -14.12 -34.21
C VAL A 736 20.97 -12.65 -34.63
N SER A 737 21.79 -12.26 -35.61
CA SER A 737 21.66 -10.96 -36.29
C SER A 737 21.00 -11.15 -37.65
N ARG A 738 19.84 -10.52 -37.85
CA ARG A 738 19.14 -10.44 -39.14
C ARG A 738 19.20 -9.03 -39.70
N ALA A 739 19.36 -8.91 -41.02
CA ALA A 739 19.42 -7.61 -41.69
C ALA A 739 18.01 -7.07 -41.97
N VAL A 740 17.82 -5.76 -41.83
CA VAL A 740 16.69 -5.07 -42.46
C VAL A 740 16.87 -5.13 -43.98
N SER A 741 15.77 -5.15 -44.72
CA SER A 741 15.80 -5.01 -46.17
C SER A 741 14.91 -3.86 -46.63
N VAL A 742 15.37 -3.17 -47.67
CA VAL A 742 14.68 -2.06 -48.32
C VAL A 742 14.48 -2.45 -49.79
N ASN A 743 13.25 -2.42 -50.27
CA ASN A 743 12.87 -2.88 -51.61
C ASN A 743 13.36 -4.31 -51.92
N GLY A 744 13.38 -5.18 -50.91
CA GLY A 744 13.83 -6.57 -51.00
C GLY A 744 15.36 -6.77 -51.00
N ALA A 745 16.16 -5.71 -50.97
CA ALA A 745 17.62 -5.79 -50.84
C ALA A 745 18.04 -5.62 -49.37
N PRO A 746 18.88 -6.51 -48.80
CA PRO A 746 19.39 -6.32 -47.43
C PRO A 746 20.27 -5.07 -47.36
N VAL A 747 20.11 -4.28 -46.30
CA VAL A 747 20.91 -3.08 -46.06
C VAL A 747 22.18 -3.40 -45.25
N GLY A 748 23.10 -2.44 -45.13
CA GLY A 748 24.27 -2.60 -44.27
C GLY A 748 23.89 -2.84 -42.81
N ILE A 749 24.74 -3.51 -42.03
CA ILE A 749 24.52 -3.73 -40.59
C ILE A 749 25.08 -2.60 -39.72
N ASP A 750 25.85 -1.68 -40.32
CA ASP A 750 26.41 -0.49 -39.71
C ASP A 750 26.86 0.50 -40.81
N ALA A 751 27.21 1.71 -40.40
CA ALA A 751 27.62 2.79 -41.31
C ALA A 751 28.97 2.56 -42.04
N SER A 752 29.75 1.53 -41.67
CA SER A 752 31.06 1.24 -42.29
C SER A 752 30.94 0.53 -43.63
N ALA A 753 29.81 -0.15 -43.87
CA ALA A 753 29.51 -0.86 -45.11
C ALA A 753 28.03 -0.73 -45.50
N PRO A 754 27.55 0.50 -45.81
CA PRO A 754 26.16 0.71 -46.17
C PRO A 754 25.85 0.15 -47.58
N ALA A 755 24.58 -0.14 -47.84
CA ALA A 755 24.10 -0.64 -49.12
C ALA A 755 23.52 0.50 -49.97
N GLY A 756 24.06 0.72 -51.17
CA GLY A 756 23.49 1.70 -52.12
C GLY A 756 22.23 1.17 -52.80
N ILE A 757 21.13 1.93 -52.71
CA ILE A 757 19.84 1.63 -53.33
C ILE A 757 19.40 2.83 -54.17
N ASP A 758 19.09 2.59 -55.44
CA ASP A 758 18.60 3.65 -56.33
C ASP A 758 17.15 4.00 -56.01
N LEU A 759 16.92 5.23 -55.55
CA LEU A 759 15.60 5.79 -55.31
C LEU A 759 15.22 6.74 -56.45
N SER A 760 14.01 6.57 -57.00
CA SER A 760 13.47 7.44 -58.05
C SER A 760 12.51 8.44 -57.43
N PHE A 761 12.95 9.70 -57.32
CA PHE A 761 12.18 10.80 -56.75
C PHE A 761 11.29 11.45 -57.83
N ASP A 762 10.02 11.63 -57.50
CA ASP A 762 9.02 12.25 -58.38
C ASP A 762 9.16 13.79 -58.44
N GLY A 763 8.17 14.47 -59.04
CA GLY A 763 8.17 15.93 -59.15
C GLY A 763 8.12 16.69 -57.83
N ASP A 764 7.69 16.03 -56.75
CA ASP A 764 7.62 16.56 -55.39
C ASP A 764 8.80 16.08 -54.53
N GLY A 765 9.80 15.42 -55.13
CA GLY A 765 10.99 14.95 -54.43
C GLY A 765 10.71 13.75 -53.53
N VAL A 766 9.71 12.93 -53.86
CA VAL A 766 9.29 11.76 -53.07
C VAL A 766 9.63 10.46 -53.80
N ALA A 767 10.22 9.51 -53.09
CA ALA A 767 10.39 8.13 -53.52
C ALA A 767 9.66 7.20 -52.55
N GLU A 768 9.24 6.02 -53.01
CA GLU A 768 8.63 5.00 -52.15
C GLU A 768 9.60 3.85 -51.91
N ILE A 769 9.67 3.38 -50.66
CA ILE A 769 10.40 2.19 -50.25
C ILE A 769 9.47 1.22 -49.51
N ASP A 770 9.81 -0.07 -49.52
CA ASP A 770 9.17 -1.10 -48.70
C ASP A 770 10.22 -1.72 -47.78
N VAL A 771 9.95 -1.77 -46.47
CA VAL A 771 10.90 -2.19 -45.44
C VAL A 771 10.42 -3.51 -44.83
N ILE A 772 11.32 -4.49 -44.75
CA ILE A 772 11.08 -5.76 -44.07
C ILE A 772 12.18 -5.98 -43.04
N TYR A 773 11.78 -6.25 -41.81
CA TYR A 773 12.66 -6.77 -40.77
C TYR A 773 12.20 -8.17 -40.33
N PRO A 774 13.03 -9.21 -40.51
CA PRO A 774 12.64 -10.58 -40.24
C PRO A 774 12.93 -11.01 -38.78
N ASP A 775 12.75 -10.13 -37.79
CA ASP A 775 12.91 -10.48 -36.37
C ASP A 775 12.08 -9.55 -35.47
N ALA A 776 12.16 -9.75 -34.16
CA ALA A 776 11.58 -8.84 -33.16
C ALA A 776 12.67 -7.95 -32.51
N GLY A 777 12.31 -6.75 -32.09
CA GLY A 777 13.21 -5.79 -31.45
C GLY A 777 12.97 -4.36 -31.91
N GLN A 778 13.73 -3.41 -31.37
CA GLN A 778 13.74 -2.03 -31.85
C GLN A 778 14.95 -1.82 -32.77
N MET A 779 14.69 -1.31 -33.96
CA MET A 779 15.68 -1.09 -35.01
C MET A 779 15.73 0.38 -35.40
N GLN A 780 16.90 0.87 -35.79
CA GLN A 780 17.06 2.15 -36.46
C GLN A 780 17.48 1.92 -37.90
N LEU A 781 16.72 2.43 -38.87
CA LEU A 781 17.10 2.47 -40.28
C LEU A 781 17.72 3.83 -40.58
N ASN A 782 18.93 3.82 -41.11
CA ASN A 782 19.66 5.01 -41.50
C ASN A 782 19.79 5.07 -43.02
N ALA A 783 19.76 6.29 -43.55
CA ALA A 783 19.91 6.63 -44.96
C ALA A 783 20.89 7.79 -45.11
N LEU A 784 21.70 7.76 -46.16
CA LEU A 784 22.58 8.86 -46.50
C LEU A 784 22.74 9.00 -48.01
N TYR A 785 22.45 10.19 -48.52
CA TYR A 785 22.90 10.57 -49.85
C TYR A 785 24.20 11.37 -49.77
N ARG A 786 25.20 10.96 -50.57
CA ARG A 786 26.49 11.66 -50.72
C ARG A 786 26.61 12.22 -52.13
N GLY A 787 26.58 13.54 -52.24
CA GLY A 787 26.80 14.24 -53.49
C GLY A 787 28.24 14.09 -53.99
N SER A 788 28.40 13.96 -55.29
CA SER A 788 29.66 13.72 -55.98
C SER A 788 29.82 14.67 -57.16
N GLU A 789 31.03 14.75 -57.73
CA GLU A 789 31.24 15.50 -58.98
C GLU A 789 30.39 14.93 -60.14
N ALA A 790 30.12 13.62 -60.15
CA ALA A 790 29.32 12.96 -61.17
C ALA A 790 27.81 13.30 -61.08
N THR A 791 27.35 13.71 -59.90
CA THR A 791 25.96 14.09 -59.62
C THR A 791 25.77 15.61 -59.56
N GLU A 792 26.82 16.38 -59.87
CA GLU A 792 26.86 17.86 -59.91
C GLU A 792 26.53 18.56 -58.56
N ASP A 793 26.65 17.84 -57.45
CA ASP A 793 26.31 18.29 -56.09
C ASP A 793 27.39 17.87 -55.07
N ALA A 794 28.66 17.84 -55.51
CA ALA A 794 29.80 17.44 -54.71
C ALA A 794 29.84 18.14 -53.34
N GLY A 795 29.89 17.34 -52.27
CA GLY A 795 29.92 17.83 -50.89
C GLY A 795 28.54 17.96 -50.22
N LEU A 796 27.45 17.77 -50.96
CA LEU A 796 26.11 17.67 -50.36
C LEU A 796 25.99 16.38 -49.55
N LEU A 797 25.51 16.50 -48.31
CA LEU A 797 25.15 15.38 -47.46
C LEU A 797 23.67 15.53 -47.09
N MET A 798 22.88 14.50 -47.36
CA MET A 798 21.49 14.44 -46.95
C MET A 798 21.28 13.17 -46.11
N PRO A 799 21.46 13.26 -44.79
CA PRO A 799 21.16 12.17 -43.88
C PRO A 799 19.64 12.02 -43.71
N GLY A 800 19.22 10.82 -43.34
CA GLY A 800 17.89 10.50 -42.87
C GLY A 800 17.98 9.32 -41.92
N ALA A 801 17.17 9.28 -40.88
CA ALA A 801 17.10 8.15 -39.98
C ALA A 801 15.66 8.04 -39.47
N ASP A 802 15.28 6.84 -39.07
CA ASP A 802 14.09 6.62 -38.27
C ASP A 802 14.20 5.30 -37.50
N SER A 803 13.45 5.17 -36.40
CA SER A 803 13.39 3.98 -35.58
C SER A 803 12.01 3.33 -35.58
N PHE A 804 11.95 2.01 -35.51
CA PHE A 804 10.70 1.27 -35.46
C PHE A 804 10.82 0.05 -34.55
N VAL A 805 9.70 -0.35 -33.94
CA VAL A 805 9.59 -1.61 -33.21
C VAL A 805 9.05 -2.68 -34.15
N SER A 806 9.64 -3.87 -34.13
CA SER A 806 9.10 -5.05 -34.79
C SER A 806 8.67 -6.09 -33.78
N VAL A 807 7.45 -6.61 -33.93
CA VAL A 807 6.87 -7.61 -33.03
C VAL A 807 6.71 -8.97 -33.72
N PRO A 808 6.70 -10.09 -32.97
CA PRO A 808 6.26 -11.37 -33.52
C PRO A 808 4.83 -11.27 -34.08
N ALA A 809 4.54 -12.04 -35.12
CA ALA A 809 3.19 -12.14 -35.68
C ALA A 809 2.25 -12.96 -34.80
N GLY A 810 2.80 -13.84 -33.95
CA GLY A 810 2.06 -14.76 -33.10
C GLY A 810 2.97 -15.65 -32.28
N PHE A 811 2.36 -16.53 -31.50
CA PHE A 811 3.07 -17.57 -30.74
C PHE A 811 2.53 -18.95 -31.11
N CYS A 812 3.43 -19.84 -31.49
CA CYS A 812 3.13 -21.27 -31.53
C CYS A 812 3.17 -21.82 -30.09
N VAL A 813 2.05 -22.30 -29.57
CA VAL A 813 1.97 -22.96 -28.26
C VAL A 813 1.66 -24.44 -28.50
N SER A 814 2.55 -25.33 -28.08
CA SER A 814 2.41 -26.75 -28.36
C SER A 814 2.83 -27.63 -27.18
N ALA A 815 2.26 -28.82 -27.10
CA ALA A 815 2.63 -29.86 -26.14
C ALA A 815 2.90 -31.16 -26.88
N ALA A 816 3.53 -32.13 -26.21
CA ALA A 816 3.85 -33.43 -26.79
C ALA A 816 2.62 -34.23 -27.31
N SER A 817 1.42 -33.91 -26.82
CA SER A 817 0.16 -34.48 -27.31
C SER A 817 -0.77 -33.37 -27.77
N SER A 818 -1.40 -33.57 -28.92
CA SER A 818 -2.50 -32.74 -29.40
C SER A 818 -3.67 -33.63 -29.81
N CYS A 819 -4.88 -33.14 -29.62
CA CYS A 819 -6.11 -33.81 -29.96
C CYS A 819 -7.05 -32.84 -30.67
N SER A 820 -7.15 -32.93 -31.99
CA SER A 820 -7.98 -32.02 -32.78
C SER A 820 -9.48 -32.15 -32.51
N GLN A 821 -9.95 -33.31 -32.02
CA GLN A 821 -11.35 -33.53 -31.67
C GLN A 821 -11.77 -32.72 -30.44
N GLY A 822 -10.88 -32.61 -29.45
CA GLY A 822 -11.14 -31.81 -28.25
C GLY A 822 -12.25 -32.35 -27.35
N ASP A 823 -12.49 -33.66 -27.34
CA ASP A 823 -13.59 -34.32 -26.62
C ASP A 823 -13.13 -35.54 -25.81
N GLU A 824 -14.07 -36.29 -25.21
CA GLU A 824 -13.76 -37.45 -24.39
C GLU A 824 -13.07 -38.61 -25.15
N THR A 825 -13.05 -38.58 -26.49
CA THR A 825 -12.39 -39.59 -27.33
C THR A 825 -10.89 -39.35 -27.48
N CYS A 826 -10.39 -38.18 -27.02
CA CYS A 826 -8.98 -37.88 -26.98
C CYS A 826 -8.18 -38.96 -26.20
N PRO A 827 -6.97 -39.32 -26.67
CA PRO A 827 -6.13 -40.28 -25.98
C PRO A 827 -5.70 -39.76 -24.62
N LEU A 828 -5.48 -40.69 -23.68
CA LEU A 828 -4.88 -40.41 -22.38
C LEU A 828 -3.56 -39.67 -22.57
N PHE A 829 -3.40 -38.55 -21.86
CA PHE A 829 -2.18 -37.75 -21.94
C PHE A 829 -1.41 -37.71 -20.63
N ARG A 830 -2.00 -37.14 -19.58
CA ARG A 830 -1.38 -36.93 -18.28
C ARG A 830 -2.39 -37.03 -17.17
N ARG A 831 -1.95 -37.43 -15.98
CA ARG A 831 -2.78 -37.32 -14.78
C ARG A 831 -2.96 -35.86 -14.43
N ALA A 832 -4.13 -35.48 -13.92
CA ALA A 832 -4.38 -34.13 -13.42
C ALA A 832 -3.32 -33.80 -12.34
N GLY A 833 -2.62 -32.68 -12.51
CA GLY A 833 -1.52 -32.25 -11.65
C GLY A 833 -0.14 -32.87 -11.98
N GLU A 834 -0.02 -33.70 -13.01
CA GLU A 834 1.26 -34.21 -13.48
C GLU A 834 1.93 -33.21 -14.44
N PHE A 835 3.22 -32.94 -14.22
CA PHE A 835 3.98 -32.03 -15.06
C PHE A 835 4.16 -32.56 -16.50
N PHE A 836 4.09 -31.65 -17.46
CA PHE A 836 4.45 -31.87 -18.86
C PHE A 836 5.01 -30.59 -19.47
N ASP A 837 5.74 -30.74 -20.57
CA ASP A 837 6.38 -29.61 -21.24
C ASP A 837 5.42 -28.94 -22.22
N LEU A 838 5.25 -27.62 -22.05
CA LEU A 838 4.74 -26.70 -23.06
C LEU A 838 5.91 -26.07 -23.79
N THR A 839 5.89 -26.15 -25.11
CA THR A 839 6.84 -25.48 -26.01
C THR A 839 6.16 -24.27 -26.64
N ILE A 840 6.77 -23.09 -26.43
CA ILE A 840 6.26 -21.82 -26.92
C ILE A 840 7.31 -21.18 -27.83
N THR A 841 6.94 -20.84 -29.06
CA THR A 841 7.84 -20.25 -30.06
C THR A 841 7.28 -18.93 -30.57
N ALA A 842 8.11 -17.87 -30.57
CA ALA A 842 7.75 -16.59 -31.16
C ALA A 842 7.84 -16.68 -32.70
N ALA A 843 6.70 -16.58 -33.37
CA ALA A 843 6.55 -16.79 -34.81
C ALA A 843 6.49 -15.47 -35.58
N GLY A 844 7.13 -15.45 -36.74
CA GLY A 844 7.04 -14.38 -37.74
C GLY A 844 5.86 -14.59 -38.69
N TRP A 845 5.57 -13.54 -39.45
CA TRP A 845 4.45 -13.50 -40.38
C TRP A 845 4.73 -14.36 -41.62
N GLN A 846 3.67 -15.00 -42.12
CA GLN A 846 3.68 -15.72 -43.40
C GLN A 846 2.51 -15.29 -44.30
N SER A 847 1.33 -15.05 -43.72
CA SER A 847 0.12 -14.63 -44.43
C SER A 847 -0.83 -13.88 -43.48
N ASP A 848 -1.61 -12.93 -44.01
CA ASP A 848 -2.60 -12.17 -43.24
C ASP A 848 -3.82 -13.01 -42.79
N THR A 849 -4.01 -14.20 -43.37
CA THR A 849 -5.10 -15.12 -43.00
C THR A 849 -4.63 -16.28 -42.14
N ASP A 850 -3.38 -16.24 -41.67
CA ASP A 850 -2.83 -17.29 -40.82
C ASP A 850 -3.46 -17.29 -39.43
N VAL A 851 -3.82 -18.47 -38.97
CA VAL A 851 -4.45 -18.72 -37.65
C VAL A 851 -3.74 -19.82 -36.87
N ASP A 852 -2.71 -20.44 -37.45
CA ASP A 852 -1.92 -21.52 -36.85
C ASP A 852 -0.42 -21.24 -37.00
N PHE A 853 0.12 -20.53 -36.02
CA PHE A 853 1.53 -20.14 -35.98
C PHE A 853 2.51 -21.31 -35.78
N CYS A 854 2.01 -22.54 -35.59
CA CYS A 854 2.85 -23.73 -35.47
C CYS A 854 3.17 -24.39 -36.81
N ALA A 855 2.64 -23.89 -37.94
CA ALA A 855 2.70 -24.57 -39.22
C ALA A 855 3.35 -23.73 -40.34
N GLY A 856 4.69 -23.72 -40.36
CA GLY A 856 5.46 -23.16 -41.49
C GLY A 856 5.88 -21.70 -41.33
N ASN A 857 5.52 -21.07 -40.21
CA ASN A 857 5.97 -19.73 -39.85
C ASN A 857 7.48 -19.69 -39.57
N PRO A 858 8.19 -18.62 -40.01
CA PRO A 858 9.55 -18.39 -39.58
C PRO A 858 9.59 -18.01 -38.09
N VAL A 859 10.76 -18.09 -37.46
CA VAL A 859 10.94 -17.72 -36.03
C VAL A 859 11.48 -16.29 -35.89
N SER A 860 11.24 -15.66 -34.72
CA SER A 860 11.78 -14.34 -34.34
C SER A 860 12.74 -14.45 -33.14
N PRO A 861 14.02 -14.85 -33.38
CA PRO A 861 15.00 -15.16 -32.34
C PRO A 861 15.25 -14.10 -31.26
N ASN A 862 15.12 -12.82 -31.60
CA ASN A 862 15.47 -11.72 -30.71
C ASN A 862 14.31 -11.29 -29.79
N PHE A 863 13.15 -11.95 -29.88
CA PHE A 863 12.03 -11.72 -28.97
C PHE A 863 12.39 -12.13 -27.54
N GLU A 864 12.25 -11.18 -26.62
CA GLU A 864 12.45 -11.37 -25.18
C GLU A 864 11.34 -10.64 -24.43
N LEU A 865 10.67 -11.34 -23.51
CA LEU A 865 9.68 -10.73 -22.64
C LEU A 865 9.50 -11.60 -21.39
N PRO A 866 9.85 -11.10 -20.19
CA PRO A 866 9.58 -11.81 -18.94
C PRO A 866 8.11 -11.71 -18.52
N GLY A 867 7.67 -12.63 -17.67
CA GLY A 867 6.41 -12.57 -16.95
C GLY A 867 5.14 -12.74 -17.80
N ILE A 868 5.23 -13.40 -18.95
CA ILE A 868 4.09 -13.59 -19.85
C ILE A 868 3.06 -14.54 -19.21
N PRO A 869 1.80 -14.10 -19.00
CA PRO A 869 0.76 -14.93 -18.39
C PRO A 869 0.44 -16.20 -19.19
N LEU A 870 0.37 -17.33 -18.48
CA LEU A 870 -0.16 -18.59 -18.96
C LEU A 870 -1.59 -18.77 -18.46
N GLN A 871 -2.49 -19.08 -19.38
CA GLN A 871 -3.89 -19.34 -19.07
C GLN A 871 -4.32 -20.66 -19.71
N VAL A 872 -5.45 -21.16 -19.25
CA VAL A 872 -6.04 -22.40 -19.73
C VAL A 872 -7.49 -22.17 -20.12
N GLU A 873 -7.90 -22.76 -21.24
CA GLU A 873 -9.29 -22.82 -21.71
C GLU A 873 -9.76 -24.27 -21.63
N LEU A 874 -10.88 -24.52 -20.94
CA LEU A 874 -11.53 -25.82 -20.95
C LEU A 874 -12.24 -26.04 -22.28
N VAL A 875 -11.86 -27.10 -23.01
CA VAL A 875 -12.51 -27.52 -24.25
C VAL A 875 -13.61 -28.54 -23.96
N ALA A 876 -13.31 -29.54 -23.13
CA ALA A 876 -14.27 -30.56 -22.70
C ALA A 876 -13.91 -31.09 -21.29
N PRO A 877 -14.89 -31.45 -20.46
CA PRO A 877 -16.33 -31.42 -20.72
C PRO A 877 -16.92 -29.99 -20.69
N ALA A 878 -17.94 -29.74 -21.51
CA ALA A 878 -18.63 -28.44 -21.51
C ALA A 878 -19.34 -28.20 -20.16
N GLY A 879 -19.15 -27.01 -19.58
CA GLY A 879 -19.70 -26.66 -18.27
C GLY A 879 -18.92 -27.18 -17.07
N GLY A 880 -17.76 -27.81 -17.31
CA GLY A 880 -16.81 -28.19 -16.26
C GLY A 880 -15.98 -27.01 -15.74
N GLU A 881 -15.15 -27.31 -14.75
CA GLU A 881 -14.18 -26.39 -14.15
C GLU A 881 -12.91 -26.31 -14.98
N THR A 882 -12.36 -25.11 -15.14
CA THR A 882 -11.12 -24.91 -15.93
C THR A 882 -9.88 -25.46 -15.24
N GLY A 883 -9.88 -25.60 -13.92
CA GLY A 883 -8.68 -25.93 -13.16
C GLY A 883 -7.66 -24.80 -13.15
N VAL A 884 -6.43 -25.12 -12.77
CA VAL A 884 -5.31 -24.17 -12.69
C VAL A 884 -4.11 -24.75 -13.43
N VAL A 885 -3.53 -23.92 -14.31
CA VAL A 885 -2.21 -24.16 -14.89
C VAL A 885 -1.14 -23.57 -13.97
N SER A 886 -0.07 -24.32 -13.72
CA SER A 886 1.04 -23.91 -12.86
C SER A 886 2.38 -24.24 -13.52
N PRO A 887 3.34 -23.29 -13.61
CA PRO A 887 3.23 -21.88 -13.21
C PRO A 887 2.22 -21.09 -14.06
N GLY A 888 1.68 -20.00 -13.49
CA GLY A 888 0.70 -19.13 -14.15
C GLY A 888 1.32 -18.11 -15.12
N SER A 889 2.64 -18.13 -15.32
CA SER A 889 3.37 -17.28 -16.26
C SER A 889 4.71 -17.92 -16.62
N TYR A 890 5.36 -17.39 -17.65
CA TYR A 890 6.71 -17.79 -18.07
C TYR A 890 7.50 -16.60 -18.61
N ASP A 891 8.82 -16.73 -18.62
CA ASP A 891 9.72 -15.76 -19.26
C ASP A 891 10.11 -16.30 -20.64
N HIS A 892 9.95 -15.49 -21.69
CA HIS A 892 10.43 -15.85 -23.02
C HIS A 892 11.81 -15.24 -23.24
N ALA A 893 12.81 -16.08 -23.45
CA ALA A 893 14.19 -15.65 -23.68
C ALA A 893 14.54 -15.63 -25.17
N ARG A 894 15.54 -14.82 -25.53
CA ARG A 894 16.16 -14.86 -26.86
C ARG A 894 16.81 -16.22 -27.09
N ALA A 895 16.58 -16.78 -28.27
CA ALA A 895 17.13 -18.07 -28.66
C ALA A 895 17.13 -18.21 -30.19
N VAL A 896 18.08 -18.96 -30.75
CA VAL A 896 18.20 -19.18 -32.21
C VAL A 896 16.90 -19.71 -32.84
N ASP A 897 16.17 -20.55 -32.12
CA ASP A 897 14.88 -21.14 -32.51
C ASP A 897 13.66 -20.36 -31.97
N ALA A 898 13.90 -19.24 -31.26
CA ALA A 898 12.90 -18.43 -30.58
C ALA A 898 11.99 -19.22 -29.63
N GLN A 899 12.48 -20.35 -29.11
CA GLN A 899 11.69 -21.31 -28.36
C GLN A 899 11.97 -21.24 -26.85
N THR A 900 10.91 -21.26 -26.05
CA THR A 900 10.98 -21.50 -24.61
C THR A 900 10.18 -22.75 -24.26
N THR A 901 10.74 -23.61 -23.42
CA THR A 901 10.04 -24.79 -22.88
C THR A 901 9.75 -24.57 -21.40
N VAL A 902 8.47 -24.72 -21.03
CA VAL A 902 7.97 -24.51 -19.67
C VAL A 902 7.35 -25.81 -19.17
N ALA A 903 7.84 -26.32 -18.04
CA ALA A 903 7.20 -27.44 -17.37
C ALA A 903 5.96 -26.93 -16.64
N VAL A 904 4.78 -27.39 -17.06
CA VAL A 904 3.48 -27.00 -16.50
C VAL A 904 2.71 -28.20 -15.98
N ASP A 905 1.87 -27.99 -14.97
CA ASP A 905 0.84 -28.94 -14.56
C ASP A 905 -0.56 -28.33 -14.73
N GLN A 906 -1.55 -29.20 -15.00
CA GLN A 906 -2.95 -28.81 -15.12
C GLN A 906 -3.78 -29.57 -14.09
N SER A 907 -4.41 -28.86 -13.17
CA SER A 907 -4.93 -29.44 -11.92
C SER A 907 -6.23 -30.24 -12.05
N GLU A 908 -6.88 -30.23 -13.22
CA GLU A 908 -8.24 -30.74 -13.40
C GLU A 908 -8.34 -31.71 -14.59
N VAL A 909 -9.31 -32.61 -14.54
CA VAL A 909 -9.65 -33.57 -15.60
C VAL A 909 -10.31 -32.84 -16.77
N GLY A 910 -9.98 -33.23 -18.01
CA GLY A 910 -10.56 -32.58 -19.19
C GLY A 910 -9.63 -32.60 -20.39
N VAL A 911 -10.04 -31.87 -21.42
CA VAL A 911 -9.26 -31.50 -22.60
C VAL A 911 -9.13 -29.98 -22.60
N PHE A 912 -7.92 -29.47 -22.74
CA PHE A 912 -7.62 -28.06 -22.50
C PHE A 912 -6.86 -27.42 -23.66
N ARG A 913 -7.00 -26.11 -23.85
CA ARG A 913 -6.01 -25.30 -24.61
C ARG A 913 -5.20 -24.48 -23.64
N PHE A 914 -3.94 -24.29 -23.97
CA PHE A 914 -3.03 -23.43 -23.24
C PHE A 914 -2.82 -22.14 -24.02
N LEU A 915 -2.89 -21.02 -23.32
CA LEU A 915 -2.85 -19.69 -23.88
C LEU A 915 -1.65 -18.93 -23.29
N THR A 916 -0.96 -18.17 -24.14
CA THR A 916 0.00 -17.14 -23.71
C THR A 916 -0.61 -15.79 -24.00
N SER A 917 -0.79 -14.95 -22.98
CA SER A 917 -1.53 -13.69 -23.10
C SER A 917 -0.68 -12.51 -22.60
N PRO A 918 0.25 -11.99 -23.41
CA PRO A 918 1.03 -10.80 -23.04
C PRO A 918 0.13 -9.61 -22.68
N ALA A 919 0.58 -8.78 -21.73
CA ALA A 919 -0.16 -7.58 -21.37
C ALA A 919 -0.08 -6.51 -22.48
N PRO A 920 -1.11 -5.66 -22.64
CA PRO A 920 -1.07 -4.56 -23.61
C PRO A 920 0.15 -3.64 -23.39
N GLY A 921 0.81 -3.25 -24.46
CA GLY A 921 2.00 -2.41 -24.45
C GLY A 921 3.26 -3.02 -23.83
N ALA A 922 3.23 -4.29 -23.39
CA ALA A 922 4.30 -4.88 -22.58
C ALA A 922 5.64 -5.03 -23.30
N TYR A 923 5.65 -5.02 -24.63
CA TYR A 923 6.87 -5.16 -25.42
C TYR A 923 7.18 -3.86 -26.16
N LEU A 924 8.11 -3.07 -25.61
CA LEU A 924 8.55 -1.80 -26.20
C LEU A 924 7.38 -0.85 -26.53
N GLY A 925 6.36 -0.83 -25.67
CA GLY A 925 5.15 -0.02 -25.85
C GLY A 925 4.12 -0.58 -26.85
N ARG A 926 4.32 -1.81 -27.35
CA ARG A 926 3.46 -2.46 -28.35
C ARG A 926 2.67 -3.63 -27.80
N ASP A 927 1.48 -3.81 -28.35
CA ASP A 927 0.62 -4.97 -28.09
C ASP A 927 1.13 -6.20 -28.83
N LEU A 928 1.05 -7.35 -28.16
CA LEU A 928 1.35 -8.65 -28.74
C LEU A 928 0.07 -9.50 -28.83
N PRO A 929 -0.07 -10.31 -29.88
CA PRO A 929 -1.20 -11.22 -30.02
C PRO A 929 -1.15 -12.35 -28.98
N GLN A 930 -2.32 -12.85 -28.60
CA GLN A 930 -2.43 -14.06 -27.77
C GLN A 930 -1.99 -15.29 -28.58
N GLY A 931 -1.16 -16.15 -27.99
CA GLY A 931 -0.89 -17.48 -28.50
C GLY A 931 -1.87 -18.51 -27.96
N ARG A 932 -2.21 -19.51 -28.77
CA ARG A 932 -3.17 -20.55 -28.40
C ARG A 932 -2.75 -21.91 -28.95
N SER A 933 -2.75 -22.93 -28.10
CA SER A 933 -2.49 -24.30 -28.52
C SER A 933 -3.69 -24.94 -29.23
N ALA A 934 -3.43 -25.98 -30.02
CA ALA A 934 -4.46 -26.99 -30.30
C ALA A 934 -4.95 -27.61 -28.97
N PRO A 935 -6.15 -28.25 -28.92
CA PRO A 935 -6.56 -28.94 -27.70
C PRO A 935 -5.53 -30.02 -27.33
N VAL A 936 -5.13 -30.06 -26.07
CA VAL A 936 -4.05 -30.89 -25.54
C VAL A 936 -4.66 -32.01 -24.71
N GLY A 937 -4.65 -33.23 -25.28
CA GLY A 937 -4.84 -34.51 -24.59
C GLY A 937 -6.11 -34.68 -23.74
N ARG A 938 -6.35 -35.88 -23.21
CA ARG A 938 -7.32 -36.11 -22.13
C ARG A 938 -6.58 -36.24 -20.80
N PHE A 939 -6.75 -35.28 -19.91
CA PHE A 939 -6.31 -35.34 -18.52
C PHE A 939 -7.28 -36.18 -17.70
N TYR A 940 -6.77 -37.02 -16.82
CA TYR A 940 -7.53 -38.00 -16.04
C TYR A 940 -7.06 -38.01 -14.57
N PRO A 941 -7.83 -38.53 -13.60
CA PRO A 941 -7.39 -38.54 -12.21
C PRO A 941 -6.13 -39.38 -12.00
N ASP A 942 -5.38 -39.08 -10.94
CA ASP A 942 -4.24 -39.90 -10.50
C ASP A 942 -4.71 -41.18 -9.81
N ARG A 943 -5.67 -41.06 -8.88
CA ARG A 943 -6.17 -42.17 -8.04
C ARG A 943 -7.54 -41.86 -7.44
N PHE A 944 -8.18 -42.86 -6.83
CA PHE A 944 -9.36 -42.67 -5.97
C PHE A 944 -8.98 -42.74 -4.49
N ARG A 945 -9.47 -41.78 -3.71
CA ARG A 945 -9.64 -41.97 -2.26
C ARG A 945 -10.97 -42.66 -2.01
N VAL A 946 -10.96 -43.63 -1.11
CA VAL A 946 -12.15 -44.40 -0.73
C VAL A 946 -12.42 -44.20 0.75
N THR A 947 -13.68 -43.96 1.11
CA THR A 947 -14.15 -43.93 2.49
C THR A 947 -15.36 -44.84 2.61
N VAL A 948 -15.26 -45.88 3.43
CA VAL A 948 -16.32 -46.87 3.61
C VAL A 948 -17.17 -46.52 4.83
N ASP A 949 -18.49 -46.54 4.66
CA ASP A 949 -19.46 -46.64 5.73
C ASP A 949 -19.85 -48.13 5.87
N PRO A 950 -19.52 -48.78 7.00
CA PRO A 950 -19.66 -50.22 7.15
C PRO A 950 -21.11 -50.71 7.18
N GLY A 951 -22.10 -49.84 7.40
CA GLY A 951 -23.50 -50.27 7.51
C GLY A 951 -23.79 -51.12 8.76
N ALA A 952 -24.97 -51.73 8.78
CA ALA A 952 -25.45 -52.56 9.88
C ALA A 952 -26.44 -53.62 9.40
N PHE A 953 -26.47 -54.77 10.05
CA PHE A 953 -27.44 -55.84 9.82
C PHE A 953 -28.73 -55.65 10.64
N GLU A 954 -29.84 -56.16 10.13
CA GLU A 954 -31.13 -56.21 10.83
C GLU A 954 -31.35 -57.60 11.44
N ALA A 955 -31.75 -57.63 12.72
CA ALA A 955 -32.20 -58.88 13.35
C ALA A 955 -33.63 -59.19 12.90
N GLU A 956 -33.92 -60.46 12.58
CA GLU A 956 -35.27 -60.84 12.14
C GLU A 956 -36.29 -60.66 13.29
N CYS A 957 -35.87 -60.95 14.53
CA CYS A 957 -36.65 -60.64 15.71
C CYS A 957 -36.20 -59.35 16.40
N GLY A 958 -36.61 -58.19 15.88
CA GLY A 958 -36.18 -56.89 16.42
C GLY A 958 -36.49 -56.64 17.91
N ALA A 959 -37.55 -57.24 18.47
CA ALA A 959 -37.92 -57.08 19.88
C ALA A 959 -37.00 -57.86 20.84
N GLY A 960 -36.44 -58.98 20.40
CA GLY A 960 -35.53 -59.84 21.15
C GLY A 960 -34.06 -59.73 20.73
N GLN A 961 -33.79 -58.96 19.66
CA GLN A 961 -32.48 -58.80 19.01
C GLN A 961 -31.79 -60.15 18.74
N PHE A 962 -32.44 -61.00 17.95
CA PHE A 962 -31.85 -62.25 17.49
C PHE A 962 -32.33 -62.67 16.10
N THR A 963 -31.58 -63.61 15.51
CA THR A 963 -31.94 -64.37 14.30
C THR A 963 -31.59 -65.84 14.54
N TYR A 964 -32.37 -66.79 14.03
CA TYR A 964 -32.03 -68.20 14.17
C TYR A 964 -31.02 -68.67 13.11
N THR A 965 -30.19 -69.66 13.43
CA THR A 965 -29.41 -70.40 12.43
C THR A 965 -30.38 -71.07 11.43
N GLY A 966 -30.15 -70.86 10.14
CA GLY A 966 -31.02 -71.25 9.02
C GLY A 966 -32.08 -70.21 8.64
N GLN A 967 -32.15 -69.07 9.35
CA GLN A 967 -33.12 -68.01 9.08
C GLN A 967 -32.44 -66.89 8.29
N PRO A 968 -32.90 -66.57 7.06
CA PRO A 968 -32.39 -65.45 6.30
C PRO A 968 -32.65 -64.10 7.00
N PHE A 969 -31.70 -63.17 6.91
CA PHE A 969 -31.80 -61.80 7.39
C PHE A 969 -31.18 -60.80 6.40
N GLY A 970 -31.38 -59.49 6.62
CA GLY A 970 -31.00 -58.42 5.68
C GLY A 970 -30.20 -57.27 6.32
N TRP A 971 -29.96 -56.22 5.54
CA TRP A 971 -29.34 -54.98 6.00
C TRP A 971 -30.34 -54.10 6.76
N LEU A 972 -29.97 -53.62 7.95
CA LEU A 972 -30.62 -52.45 8.57
C LEU A 972 -30.18 -51.17 7.85
N MET A 973 -28.89 -51.09 7.52
CA MET A 973 -28.30 -50.03 6.70
C MET A 973 -27.24 -50.66 5.79
N ALA A 974 -27.48 -50.66 4.48
CA ALA A 974 -26.54 -51.25 3.53
C ALA A 974 -25.21 -50.45 3.52
N PRO A 975 -24.05 -51.12 3.49
CA PRO A 975 -22.76 -50.45 3.43
C PRO A 975 -22.62 -49.57 2.19
N THR A 976 -21.81 -48.52 2.28
CA THR A 976 -21.49 -47.66 1.13
C THR A 976 -20.01 -47.30 1.08
N ALA A 977 -19.49 -47.00 -0.11
CA ALA A 977 -18.13 -46.52 -0.30
C ALA A 977 -18.15 -45.23 -1.12
N LEU A 978 -17.64 -44.16 -0.52
CA LEU A 978 -17.48 -42.86 -1.15
C LEU A 978 -16.14 -42.82 -1.90
N LEU A 979 -16.19 -42.60 -3.20
CA LEU A 979 -15.07 -42.65 -4.15
C LEU A 979 -14.79 -41.23 -4.66
N GLU A 980 -13.63 -40.69 -4.28
CA GLU A 980 -13.19 -39.34 -4.61
C GLU A 980 -11.99 -39.41 -5.58
N PRO A 981 -12.14 -39.10 -6.89
CA PRO A 981 -11.03 -38.99 -7.84
C PRO A 981 -10.13 -37.77 -7.54
N LEU A 982 -8.83 -38.00 -7.39
CA LEU A 982 -7.85 -37.00 -6.99
C LEU A 982 -6.82 -36.68 -8.08
N SER A 983 -6.30 -35.46 -8.08
CA SER A 983 -5.09 -35.05 -8.79
C SER A 983 -3.84 -35.57 -8.08
N VAL A 984 -2.67 -35.44 -8.71
CA VAL A 984 -1.37 -35.80 -8.12
C VAL A 984 -1.16 -35.10 -6.76
N GLN A 985 -1.54 -33.83 -6.63
CA GLN A 985 -1.46 -33.04 -5.38
C GLN A 985 -2.56 -33.37 -4.37
N GLY A 986 -3.43 -34.36 -4.64
CA GLY A 986 -4.50 -34.79 -3.74
C GLY A 986 -5.72 -33.88 -3.73
N ARG A 987 -5.94 -33.07 -4.78
CA ARG A 987 -7.15 -32.25 -4.93
C ARG A 987 -8.23 -33.03 -5.68
N ARG A 988 -9.48 -32.89 -5.26
CA ARG A 988 -10.61 -33.49 -5.97
C ARG A 988 -10.71 -32.97 -7.41
N THR A 989 -10.77 -33.89 -8.37
CA THR A 989 -10.99 -33.59 -9.79
C THR A 989 -12.49 -33.59 -10.09
N ARG A 990 -13.07 -32.39 -10.19
CA ARG A 990 -14.52 -32.20 -10.26
C ARG A 990 -15.09 -32.62 -11.60
N ASN A 991 -14.30 -32.48 -12.67
CA ASN A 991 -14.74 -32.79 -14.03
C ASN A 991 -14.85 -34.28 -14.30
N TYR A 992 -14.29 -35.14 -13.44
CA TYR A 992 -14.35 -36.58 -13.61
C TYR A 992 -15.78 -37.13 -13.67
N THR A 993 -16.74 -36.51 -13.00
CA THR A 993 -18.12 -37.02 -12.94
C THR A 993 -18.98 -36.69 -14.15
N PHE A 994 -18.47 -35.92 -15.13
CA PHE A 994 -19.17 -35.66 -16.39
C PHE A 994 -19.24 -36.91 -17.26
N ASP A 995 -20.31 -37.00 -18.05
CA ASP A 995 -20.48 -38.09 -19.00
C ASP A 995 -19.33 -38.10 -20.03
N GLY A 996 -18.81 -39.28 -20.34
CA GLY A 996 -17.63 -39.47 -21.20
C GLY A 996 -16.28 -39.36 -20.48
N PHE A 997 -16.19 -38.59 -19.40
CA PHE A 997 -14.99 -38.45 -18.56
C PHE A 997 -15.00 -39.39 -17.35
N ARG A 998 -16.19 -39.75 -16.83
CA ARG A 998 -16.33 -40.80 -15.83
C ARG A 998 -16.08 -42.16 -16.48
N ARG A 999 -14.94 -42.77 -16.16
CA ARG A 999 -14.54 -44.08 -16.68
C ARG A 999 -14.77 -45.23 -15.69
N LEU A 1000 -15.24 -44.91 -14.48
CA LEU A 1000 -15.61 -45.89 -13.48
C LEU A 1000 -17.04 -46.39 -13.71
N SER A 1001 -17.20 -47.70 -13.67
CA SER A 1001 -18.50 -48.39 -13.71
C SER A 1001 -18.63 -49.32 -12.50
N VAL A 1002 -19.82 -49.87 -12.25
CA VAL A 1002 -20.05 -50.79 -11.11
C VAL A 1002 -19.09 -51.98 -11.17
N ALA A 1003 -18.83 -52.51 -12.36
CA ALA A 1003 -17.87 -53.61 -12.57
C ALA A 1003 -16.41 -53.23 -12.25
N GLY A 1004 -16.11 -51.94 -12.11
CA GLY A 1004 -14.81 -51.43 -11.68
C GLY A 1004 -14.62 -51.46 -10.16
N VAL A 1005 -15.66 -51.77 -9.38
CA VAL A 1005 -15.56 -51.97 -7.93
C VAL A 1005 -15.69 -53.46 -7.65
N SER A 1006 -14.61 -54.07 -7.15
CA SER A 1006 -14.62 -55.48 -6.75
C SER A 1006 -14.82 -55.58 -5.24
N THR A 1007 -15.71 -56.48 -4.82
CA THR A 1007 -16.00 -56.75 -3.40
C THR A 1007 -15.79 -58.22 -3.08
N LEU A 1008 -15.35 -58.51 -1.87
CA LEU A 1008 -15.33 -59.85 -1.28
C LEU A 1008 -16.30 -59.87 -0.11
N VAL A 1009 -17.17 -60.89 -0.09
CA VAL A 1009 -18.08 -61.15 1.03
C VAL A 1009 -17.58 -62.35 1.83
N PRO A 1010 -17.83 -62.38 3.14
CA PRO A 1010 -17.41 -63.49 3.99
C PRO A 1010 -18.17 -64.77 3.63
N ILE A 1011 -17.52 -65.91 3.82
CA ILE A 1011 -18.13 -67.25 3.72
C ILE A 1011 -18.10 -67.99 5.07
N GLU A 1012 -17.50 -67.36 6.08
CA GLU A 1012 -17.38 -67.86 7.44
C GLU A 1012 -17.31 -66.69 8.43
N ASP A 1013 -17.70 -66.95 9.68
CA ASP A 1013 -17.57 -66.03 10.81
C ASP A 1013 -16.13 -66.03 11.35
N LEU A 1014 -15.63 -64.87 11.75
CA LEU A 1014 -14.26 -64.72 12.24
C LEU A 1014 -14.04 -65.27 13.65
N ALA A 1015 -15.10 -65.37 14.47
CA ALA A 1015 -14.98 -65.75 15.88
C ALA A 1015 -15.79 -66.99 16.24
N ALA A 1016 -16.96 -67.18 15.66
CA ALA A 1016 -17.82 -68.31 15.98
C ALA A 1016 -17.34 -69.60 15.28
N THR A 1017 -17.35 -70.72 16.03
CA THR A 1017 -17.04 -72.05 15.49
C THR A 1017 -18.19 -73.01 15.73
N ASP A 1018 -18.37 -73.95 14.82
CA ASP A 1018 -19.33 -75.05 14.96
C ASP A 1018 -18.91 -76.04 16.08
N ALA A 1019 -19.71 -77.09 16.30
CA ALA A 1019 -19.44 -78.10 17.33
C ALA A 1019 -18.18 -78.96 17.06
N ASN A 1020 -17.63 -78.95 15.85
CA ASN A 1020 -16.37 -79.61 15.51
C ASN A 1020 -15.16 -78.69 15.72
N GLY A 1021 -15.38 -77.39 15.92
CA GLY A 1021 -14.35 -76.38 16.05
C GLY A 1021 -13.93 -75.74 14.73
N ASP A 1022 -14.68 -75.97 13.64
CA ASP A 1022 -14.49 -75.30 12.35
C ASP A 1022 -15.22 -73.94 12.36
N PRO A 1023 -14.74 -72.91 11.64
CA PRO A 1023 -15.43 -71.61 11.56
C PRO A 1023 -16.89 -71.75 11.12
N MET A 1024 -17.78 -70.96 11.72
CA MET A 1024 -19.20 -70.99 11.39
C MET A 1024 -19.41 -70.54 9.94
N ALA A 1025 -19.96 -71.42 9.10
CA ALA A 1025 -20.25 -71.10 7.71
C ALA A 1025 -21.27 -69.95 7.60
N PHE A 1026 -21.06 -69.09 6.62
CA PHE A 1026 -21.92 -67.95 6.32
C PHE A 1026 -22.22 -67.92 4.83
N SER A 1027 -23.46 -67.59 4.48
CA SER A 1027 -23.90 -67.53 3.09
C SER A 1027 -24.52 -66.17 2.77
N VAL A 1028 -24.21 -65.67 1.58
CA VAL A 1028 -24.64 -64.37 1.10
C VAL A 1028 -25.27 -64.53 -0.29
N THR A 1029 -26.48 -63.99 -0.45
CA THR A 1029 -27.12 -63.81 -1.76
C THR A 1029 -27.08 -62.33 -2.10
N GLN A 1030 -26.24 -61.94 -3.05
CA GLN A 1030 -26.07 -60.55 -3.46
C GLN A 1030 -26.94 -60.18 -4.66
N GLU A 1031 -27.53 -58.99 -4.59
CA GLU A 1031 -28.19 -58.32 -5.71
C GLU A 1031 -27.26 -57.27 -6.35
N ALA A 1032 -27.67 -56.69 -7.48
CA ALA A 1032 -26.81 -55.75 -8.21
C ALA A 1032 -26.54 -54.46 -7.41
N ALA A 1033 -25.26 -54.17 -7.14
CA ALA A 1033 -24.80 -52.91 -6.56
C ALA A 1033 -25.02 -51.71 -7.49
N ALA A 1034 -24.95 -50.49 -6.95
CA ALA A 1034 -25.17 -49.25 -7.70
C ALA A 1034 -24.02 -48.25 -7.53
N LEU A 1035 -23.81 -47.42 -8.56
CA LEU A 1035 -23.00 -46.21 -8.50
C LEU A 1035 -23.88 -44.98 -8.74
N SER A 1036 -23.66 -43.94 -7.95
CA SER A 1036 -24.34 -42.66 -8.11
C SER A 1036 -23.38 -41.49 -7.91
N VAL A 1037 -23.57 -40.41 -8.66
CA VAL A 1037 -22.82 -39.17 -8.44
C VAL A 1037 -23.50 -38.38 -7.33
N GLN A 1038 -22.77 -38.02 -6.29
CA GLN A 1038 -23.29 -37.22 -5.17
C GLN A 1038 -23.11 -35.74 -5.43
N GLU A 1039 -21.93 -35.35 -5.90
CA GLU A 1039 -21.55 -34.00 -6.30
C GLU A 1039 -20.36 -34.05 -7.26
N PRO A 1040 -19.97 -32.94 -7.93
CA PRO A 1040 -18.85 -32.95 -8.87
C PRO A 1040 -17.57 -33.54 -8.26
N GLY A 1041 -17.04 -34.57 -8.90
CA GLY A 1041 -15.86 -35.31 -8.42
C GLY A 1041 -16.10 -36.18 -7.19
N LEU A 1042 -17.34 -36.62 -6.91
CA LEU A 1042 -17.65 -37.53 -5.80
C LEU A 1042 -18.71 -38.56 -6.19
N ILE A 1043 -18.36 -39.84 -6.06
CA ILE A 1043 -19.19 -40.98 -6.48
C ILE A 1043 -19.47 -41.85 -5.25
N LEU A 1044 -20.72 -42.29 -5.07
CA LEU A 1044 -21.11 -43.24 -4.03
C LEU A 1044 -21.34 -44.61 -4.67
N PHE A 1045 -20.62 -45.61 -4.19
CA PHE A 1045 -20.91 -47.02 -4.41
C PHE A 1045 -21.79 -47.54 -3.27
N SER A 1046 -22.88 -48.22 -3.60
CA SER A 1046 -23.83 -48.76 -2.62
C SER A 1046 -24.03 -50.25 -2.85
N PHE A 1047 -23.86 -51.03 -1.78
CA PHE A 1047 -24.33 -52.41 -1.72
C PHE A 1047 -25.86 -52.44 -1.87
N ASN A 1048 -26.42 -53.56 -2.34
CA ASN A 1048 -27.85 -53.61 -2.58
C ASN A 1048 -28.58 -53.83 -1.25
N PRO A 1049 -29.57 -53.00 -0.89
CA PRO A 1049 -30.30 -53.18 0.36
C PRO A 1049 -31.12 -54.48 0.42
N ASN A 1050 -31.33 -55.17 -0.71
CA ASN A 1050 -32.02 -56.46 -0.76
C ASN A 1050 -31.08 -57.67 -0.70
N ASP A 1051 -29.77 -57.47 -0.45
CA ASP A 1051 -28.87 -58.59 -0.17
C ASP A 1051 -29.39 -59.41 1.03
N GLN A 1052 -29.29 -60.73 0.96
CA GLN A 1052 -29.73 -61.64 2.02
C GLN A 1052 -28.56 -62.44 2.59
N PHE A 1053 -28.65 -62.70 3.89
CA PHE A 1053 -27.61 -63.32 4.70
C PHE A 1053 -28.18 -64.48 5.50
N GLU A 1054 -27.43 -65.55 5.65
CA GLU A 1054 -27.87 -66.71 6.42
C GLU A 1054 -26.67 -67.48 6.98
N TYR A 1055 -26.77 -67.90 8.24
CA TYR A 1055 -25.92 -68.94 8.82
C TYR A 1055 -26.59 -70.30 8.58
N PRO A 1056 -26.09 -71.16 7.67
CA PRO A 1056 -26.77 -72.40 7.32
C PRO A 1056 -26.92 -73.32 8.52
N LYS A 1057 -28.08 -73.99 8.64
CA LYS A 1057 -28.36 -74.87 9.78
C LYS A 1057 -27.94 -76.31 9.50
N SER A 1058 -27.36 -76.93 10.52
CA SER A 1058 -27.09 -78.36 10.56
C SER A 1058 -26.92 -78.85 12.00
N PRO A 1059 -26.90 -80.17 12.26
CA PRO A 1059 -26.69 -80.68 13.62
C PRO A 1059 -25.38 -80.22 14.27
N VAL A 1060 -24.32 -79.96 13.49
CA VAL A 1060 -23.02 -79.47 14.01
C VAL A 1060 -23.05 -77.98 14.33
N THR A 1061 -24.02 -77.21 13.82
CA THR A 1061 -24.23 -75.79 14.17
C THR A 1061 -25.10 -75.61 15.42
N ARG A 1062 -25.47 -76.70 16.11
CA ARG A 1062 -26.15 -76.66 17.42
C ARG A 1062 -25.15 -76.24 18.51
N ILE A 1063 -24.88 -74.94 18.58
CA ILE A 1063 -23.91 -74.31 19.49
C ILE A 1063 -24.58 -73.23 20.36
N GLU A 1064 -23.84 -72.70 21.33
CA GLU A 1064 -24.28 -71.58 22.16
C GLU A 1064 -24.51 -70.30 21.32
N PRO A 1065 -25.39 -69.38 21.75
CA PRO A 1065 -25.60 -68.11 21.05
C PRO A 1065 -24.30 -67.32 20.88
N PHE A 1066 -24.17 -66.63 19.75
CA PHE A 1066 -23.01 -65.80 19.43
C PHE A 1066 -23.42 -64.52 18.71
N LEU A 1067 -22.55 -63.51 18.74
CA LEU A 1067 -22.69 -62.29 17.94
C LEU A 1067 -21.93 -62.47 16.62
N PRO A 1068 -22.54 -62.17 15.45
CA PRO A 1068 -21.86 -62.20 14.16
C PRO A 1068 -20.58 -61.35 14.15
N GLN A 1069 -19.50 -61.89 13.59
CA GLN A 1069 -18.28 -61.15 13.24
C GLN A 1069 -17.90 -61.45 11.79
N LEU A 1070 -18.30 -60.54 10.89
CA LEU A 1070 -18.27 -60.73 9.45
C LEU A 1070 -17.49 -59.60 8.79
N GLU A 1071 -16.32 -59.91 8.25
CA GLU A 1071 -15.47 -58.95 7.53
C GLU A 1071 -15.81 -58.95 6.04
N PHE A 1072 -16.19 -57.78 5.53
CA PHE A 1072 -16.39 -57.49 4.12
C PHE A 1072 -15.20 -56.68 3.59
N THR A 1073 -14.91 -56.81 2.31
CA THR A 1073 -13.79 -56.10 1.69
C THR A 1073 -14.18 -55.45 0.37
N VAL A 1074 -13.85 -54.18 0.18
CA VAL A 1074 -13.73 -53.59 -1.15
C VAL A 1074 -12.30 -53.87 -1.65
N THR A 1075 -12.15 -54.92 -2.47
CA THR A 1075 -10.84 -55.46 -2.85
C THR A 1075 -10.13 -54.62 -3.91
N SER A 1076 -10.88 -53.96 -4.79
CA SER A 1076 -10.33 -52.98 -5.73
C SER A 1076 -11.37 -51.97 -6.18
N VAL A 1077 -10.88 -50.78 -6.52
CA VAL A 1077 -11.60 -49.79 -7.33
C VAL A 1077 -10.68 -49.45 -8.49
N GLN A 1078 -11.11 -49.74 -9.71
CA GLN A 1078 -10.36 -49.44 -10.92
C GLN A 1078 -11.30 -49.02 -12.05
N ASP A 1079 -10.97 -47.93 -12.72
CA ASP A 1079 -11.70 -47.45 -13.89
C ASP A 1079 -11.11 -47.99 -15.21
N THR A 1080 -11.79 -47.76 -16.34
CA THR A 1080 -11.32 -48.29 -17.64
C THR A 1080 -10.08 -47.58 -18.20
N ASP A 1081 -9.68 -46.45 -17.61
CA ASP A 1081 -8.43 -45.75 -17.94
C ASP A 1081 -7.25 -46.26 -17.08
N GLY A 1082 -7.52 -47.15 -16.13
CA GLY A 1082 -6.53 -47.75 -15.25
C GLY A 1082 -6.31 -47.00 -13.94
N VAL A 1083 -7.13 -45.99 -13.62
CA VAL A 1083 -7.07 -45.24 -12.36
C VAL A 1083 -7.52 -46.14 -11.22
N GLN A 1084 -6.69 -46.29 -10.19
CA GLN A 1084 -6.91 -47.21 -9.07
C GLN A 1084 -7.19 -46.47 -7.76
N ALA A 1085 -7.81 -47.15 -6.80
CA ALA A 1085 -7.87 -46.69 -5.42
C ALA A 1085 -6.48 -46.66 -4.75
N GLU A 1086 -6.28 -45.70 -3.86
CA GLU A 1086 -4.97 -45.44 -3.25
C GLU A 1086 -4.51 -46.48 -2.23
N ALA A 1087 -5.44 -47.22 -1.61
CA ALA A 1087 -5.15 -48.08 -0.48
C ALA A 1087 -5.95 -49.40 -0.46
N ALA A 1088 -6.53 -49.83 -1.59
CA ALA A 1088 -7.24 -51.10 -1.65
C ALA A 1088 -6.32 -52.28 -1.26
N PRO A 1089 -6.81 -53.31 -0.52
CA PRO A 1089 -8.20 -53.53 -0.11
C PRO A 1089 -8.67 -52.63 1.05
N TYR A 1090 -9.99 -52.40 1.15
CA TYR A 1090 -10.64 -51.72 2.27
C TYR A 1090 -11.54 -52.71 3.02
N ASP A 1091 -11.05 -53.21 4.15
CA ASP A 1091 -11.78 -54.14 5.02
C ASP A 1091 -12.70 -53.37 5.98
N PHE A 1092 -13.89 -53.91 6.21
CA PHE A 1092 -14.90 -53.32 7.10
C PHE A 1092 -15.82 -54.39 7.67
N GLU A 1093 -16.31 -54.17 8.89
CA GLU A 1093 -17.27 -55.05 9.56
C GLU A 1093 -18.59 -54.29 9.77
N PRO A 1094 -19.70 -54.71 9.15
CA PRO A 1094 -21.01 -54.15 9.45
C PRO A 1094 -21.40 -54.39 10.90
N GLU A 1095 -22.13 -53.44 11.50
CA GLU A 1095 -22.61 -53.60 12.88
C GLU A 1095 -23.66 -54.73 12.97
N ALA A 1096 -23.43 -55.68 13.88
CA ALA A 1096 -24.34 -56.79 14.16
C ALA A 1096 -24.71 -56.83 15.66
N SER A 1097 -25.66 -55.99 16.05
CA SER A 1097 -26.11 -55.85 17.45
C SER A 1097 -27.24 -56.85 17.80
N PHE A 1098 -27.10 -58.12 17.42
CA PHE A 1098 -28.04 -59.21 17.70
C PHE A 1098 -27.34 -60.57 17.75
N GLU A 1099 -27.97 -61.54 18.41
CA GLU A 1099 -27.42 -62.89 18.54
C GLU A 1099 -27.93 -63.85 17.45
N ILE A 1100 -27.06 -64.71 16.96
CA ILE A 1100 -27.44 -65.91 16.21
C ILE A 1100 -27.69 -67.03 17.21
N ARG A 1101 -28.85 -67.68 17.09
CA ARG A 1101 -29.31 -68.71 18.02
C ARG A 1101 -29.70 -69.98 17.28
N TYR A 1102 -29.34 -71.15 17.81
CA TYR A 1102 -29.87 -72.39 17.26
C TYR A 1102 -31.26 -72.67 17.84
N GLY A 1103 -32.30 -72.46 17.03
CA GLY A 1103 -33.70 -72.66 17.42
C GLY A 1103 -34.24 -74.04 17.10
N ARG A 1104 -35.35 -74.43 17.73
CA ARG A 1104 -36.23 -75.50 17.28
C ARG A 1104 -37.66 -75.26 17.76
N LEU A 1105 -38.66 -75.78 17.05
CA LEU A 1105 -40.02 -75.92 17.59
C LEU A 1105 -40.16 -77.31 18.24
N ILE A 1106 -40.84 -77.39 19.38
CA ILE A 1106 -41.14 -78.67 20.04
C ILE A 1106 -42.63 -78.78 20.37
N MET A 1107 -43.17 -79.99 20.17
CA MET A 1107 -44.52 -80.38 20.56
C MET A 1107 -44.45 -81.46 21.65
N GLU A 1108 -45.35 -81.42 22.64
CA GLU A 1108 -45.39 -82.43 23.70
C GLU A 1108 -46.42 -83.53 23.42
N ASN A 1109 -46.04 -84.79 23.65
CA ASN A 1109 -46.99 -85.90 23.59
C ASN A 1109 -48.11 -85.71 24.63
N VAL A 1110 -49.37 -85.89 24.23
CA VAL A 1110 -50.52 -85.81 25.13
C VAL A 1110 -51.32 -87.09 25.19
N TYR A 1111 -51.92 -87.34 26.34
CA TYR A 1111 -52.76 -88.52 26.56
C TYR A 1111 -53.97 -88.20 27.42
N GLY A 1112 -55.08 -88.87 27.14
CA GLY A 1112 -56.27 -88.81 28.00
C GLY A 1112 -57.40 -89.70 27.48
N PRO A 1113 -58.52 -89.78 28.20
CA PRO A 1113 -59.64 -90.63 27.79
C PRO A 1113 -60.29 -90.07 26.52
N GLU A 1114 -60.78 -90.96 25.67
CA GLU A 1114 -61.55 -90.64 24.45
C GLU A 1114 -62.88 -89.88 24.73
N THR A 1115 -63.22 -89.69 26.02
CA THR A 1115 -64.41 -88.98 26.49
C THR A 1115 -64.12 -87.59 27.08
N VAL A 1116 -62.87 -87.10 27.04
CA VAL A 1116 -62.55 -85.73 27.48
C VAL A 1116 -63.08 -84.71 26.47
N GLU A 1117 -63.34 -83.47 26.92
CA GLU A 1117 -63.79 -82.39 26.03
C GLU A 1117 -62.73 -82.01 24.98
N ALA A 1118 -61.46 -81.93 25.40
CA ALA A 1118 -60.31 -81.74 24.52
C ALA A 1118 -59.01 -82.21 25.19
N LEU A 1119 -58.02 -82.59 24.39
CA LEU A 1119 -56.62 -82.62 24.80
C LEU A 1119 -55.93 -81.35 24.33
N PHE A 1120 -55.18 -80.73 25.23
CA PHE A 1120 -54.38 -79.53 24.94
C PHE A 1120 -52.93 -79.96 24.81
N MET A 1121 -52.39 -79.91 23.60
CA MET A 1121 -51.00 -80.25 23.26
C MET A 1121 -50.12 -78.99 23.31
N PRO A 1122 -49.27 -78.85 24.34
CA PRO A 1122 -48.32 -77.74 24.40
C PRO A 1122 -47.32 -77.80 23.26
N PHE A 1123 -46.99 -76.62 22.74
CA PHE A 1123 -45.86 -76.41 21.85
C PHE A 1123 -45.17 -75.11 22.22
N ARG A 1124 -43.88 -75.02 21.90
CA ARG A 1124 -43.03 -73.85 22.18
C ARG A 1124 -41.85 -73.85 21.21
N VAL A 1125 -41.21 -72.70 21.09
CA VAL A 1125 -39.88 -72.61 20.48
C VAL A 1125 -38.81 -72.66 21.57
N GLU A 1126 -37.76 -73.41 21.31
CA GLU A 1126 -36.60 -73.56 22.18
C GLU A 1126 -35.33 -73.09 21.49
N SER A 1127 -34.41 -72.51 22.25
CA SER A 1127 -33.05 -72.19 21.84
C SER A 1127 -32.06 -73.12 22.53
N PHE A 1128 -30.95 -73.44 21.88
CA PHE A 1128 -29.87 -74.20 22.49
C PHE A 1128 -28.97 -73.27 23.33
N GLU A 1129 -29.01 -73.43 24.64
CA GLU A 1129 -28.26 -72.61 25.61
C GLU A 1129 -27.83 -73.41 26.84
N GLY A 1130 -26.60 -73.19 27.29
CA GLY A 1130 -26.03 -73.91 28.43
C GLY A 1130 -25.94 -75.42 28.20
N GLY A 1131 -25.70 -75.86 26.97
CA GLY A 1131 -25.58 -77.25 26.54
C GLY A 1131 -26.89 -78.03 26.46
N ARG A 1132 -28.04 -77.35 26.46
CA ARG A 1132 -29.37 -77.97 26.36
C ARG A 1132 -30.36 -77.04 25.66
N PHE A 1133 -31.49 -77.57 25.22
CA PHE A 1133 -32.60 -76.73 24.78
C PHE A 1133 -33.38 -76.16 25.97
N VAL A 1134 -33.71 -74.88 25.90
CA VAL A 1134 -34.55 -74.14 26.85
C VAL A 1134 -35.60 -73.36 26.07
N THR A 1135 -36.76 -73.06 26.67
CA THR A 1135 -37.75 -72.17 26.05
C THR A 1135 -37.10 -70.83 25.69
N HIS A 1136 -37.32 -70.36 24.47
CA HIS A 1136 -36.72 -69.11 24.01
C HIS A 1136 -37.61 -67.91 24.37
N ASP A 1137 -37.49 -67.42 25.61
CA ASP A 1137 -38.34 -66.37 26.17
C ASP A 1137 -38.22 -65.00 25.47
N ALA A 1138 -37.23 -64.81 24.57
CA ALA A 1138 -37.08 -63.60 23.77
C ALA A 1138 -37.87 -63.65 22.44
N ASP A 1139 -38.34 -64.83 22.02
CA ASP A 1139 -39.11 -64.96 20.79
C ASP A 1139 -40.54 -64.44 20.99
N SER A 1140 -40.83 -63.33 20.31
CA SER A 1140 -42.17 -62.75 20.25
C SER A 1140 -42.55 -62.33 18.81
N CYS A 1141 -41.92 -62.96 17.83
CA CYS A 1141 -41.97 -62.58 16.41
C CYS A 1141 -42.21 -63.79 15.50
N THR A 1142 -41.87 -65.00 15.93
CA THR A 1142 -42.13 -66.22 15.16
C THR A 1142 -43.64 -66.46 15.06
N THR A 1143 -44.14 -66.52 13.83
CA THR A 1143 -45.54 -66.85 13.53
C THR A 1143 -45.74 -68.36 13.49
N TRP A 1144 -46.93 -68.82 13.85
CA TRP A 1144 -47.32 -70.23 13.75
C TRP A 1144 -48.76 -70.35 13.26
N THR A 1145 -49.07 -71.45 12.58
CA THR A 1145 -50.45 -71.81 12.22
C THR A 1145 -50.62 -73.32 12.19
N THR A 1146 -51.82 -73.78 12.59
CA THR A 1146 -52.16 -75.21 12.55
C THR A 1146 -52.37 -75.75 11.15
N THR A 1147 -52.41 -74.91 10.10
CA THR A 1147 -52.53 -75.38 8.72
C THR A 1147 -51.31 -76.16 8.26
N ASP A 1148 -50.18 -75.96 8.92
CA ASP A 1148 -48.90 -76.56 8.59
C ASP A 1148 -48.70 -77.90 9.33
N ILE A 1149 -49.72 -78.38 10.04
CA ILE A 1149 -49.68 -79.66 10.75
C ILE A 1149 -50.30 -80.75 9.89
N ASP A 1150 -49.52 -81.77 9.56
CA ASP A 1150 -49.99 -83.02 8.96
C ASP A 1150 -50.36 -84.03 10.05
N SER A 1151 -51.61 -84.51 10.02
CA SER A 1151 -52.08 -85.59 10.87
C SER A 1151 -53.19 -86.39 10.21
N ALA A 1152 -53.22 -87.69 10.48
CA ALA A 1152 -54.27 -88.58 9.96
C ALA A 1152 -55.65 -88.33 10.60
N GLU A 1153 -55.71 -87.59 11.72
CA GLU A 1153 -56.95 -87.23 12.45
C GLU A 1153 -57.92 -88.42 12.67
N THR A 1154 -57.37 -89.61 12.93
CA THR A 1154 -58.21 -90.83 13.01
C THR A 1154 -58.97 -90.93 14.33
N HIS A 1155 -58.47 -90.27 15.37
CA HIS A 1155 -59.01 -90.31 16.73
C HIS A 1155 -59.29 -88.92 17.32
N HIS A 1156 -58.89 -87.84 16.63
CA HIS A 1156 -59.15 -86.46 17.01
C HIS A 1156 -59.55 -85.59 15.81
N ALA A 1157 -60.10 -84.41 16.10
CA ALA A 1157 -60.15 -83.28 15.17
C ALA A 1157 -59.25 -82.14 15.71
N LEU A 1158 -58.37 -81.59 14.87
CA LEU A 1158 -57.53 -80.45 15.23
C LEU A 1158 -58.30 -79.14 15.00
N LEU A 1159 -58.41 -78.30 16.03
CA LEU A 1159 -59.04 -76.99 15.87
C LEU A 1159 -58.08 -76.00 15.20
N ALA A 1160 -58.55 -75.35 14.13
CA ALA A 1160 -57.76 -74.35 13.42
C ALA A 1160 -57.41 -73.14 14.31
N ASP A 1161 -56.13 -72.81 14.36
CA ASP A 1161 -55.61 -71.66 15.10
C ASP A 1161 -54.34 -71.11 14.43
N SER A 1162 -53.98 -69.88 14.77
CA SER A 1162 -52.76 -69.24 14.29
C SER A 1162 -52.40 -68.08 15.20
N GLY A 1163 -51.11 -67.79 15.32
CA GLY A 1163 -50.67 -66.66 16.12
C GLY A 1163 -49.19 -66.36 15.96
N VAL A 1164 -48.68 -65.62 16.93
CA VAL A 1164 -47.26 -65.37 17.14
C VAL A 1164 -46.90 -65.96 18.49
N PHE A 1165 -45.70 -66.49 18.66
CA PHE A 1165 -45.20 -66.83 19.98
C PHE A 1165 -45.14 -65.58 20.87
N ASP A 1166 -45.35 -65.73 22.16
CA ASP A 1166 -45.13 -64.72 23.19
C ASP A 1166 -44.23 -65.34 24.25
N GLN A 1167 -43.02 -64.79 24.38
CA GLN A 1167 -41.95 -65.35 25.19
C GLN A 1167 -41.70 -66.84 24.91
N GLY A 1168 -41.60 -67.19 23.63
CA GLY A 1168 -41.32 -68.55 23.18
C GLY A 1168 -42.45 -69.56 23.34
N THR A 1169 -43.62 -69.14 23.86
CA THR A 1169 -44.78 -70.03 24.07
C THR A 1169 -46.03 -69.52 23.36
N ALA A 1170 -46.97 -70.42 23.08
CA ALA A 1170 -48.27 -70.08 22.54
C ALA A 1170 -49.37 -70.97 23.16
N GLY A 1171 -50.64 -70.66 22.89
CA GLY A 1171 -51.78 -71.44 23.38
C GLY A 1171 -51.73 -72.86 22.84
N PRO A 1172 -51.92 -73.91 23.66
CA PRO A 1172 -51.71 -75.29 23.23
C PRO A 1172 -52.68 -75.68 22.11
N LEU A 1173 -52.24 -76.56 21.21
CA LEU A 1173 -53.10 -77.13 20.17
C LEU A 1173 -54.28 -77.84 20.82
N ARG A 1174 -55.49 -77.52 20.38
CA ARG A 1174 -56.72 -78.12 20.90
C ARG A 1174 -57.15 -79.28 20.00
N LEU A 1175 -57.03 -80.49 20.54
CA LEU A 1175 -57.40 -81.74 19.89
C LEU A 1175 -58.71 -82.24 20.48
N GLU A 1176 -59.79 -82.26 19.70
CA GLU A 1176 -61.10 -82.74 20.15
C GLU A 1176 -61.24 -84.25 19.86
N PRO A 1177 -61.41 -85.13 20.87
CA PRO A 1177 -61.53 -86.56 20.63
C PRO A 1177 -62.77 -86.92 19.79
N LEU A 1178 -62.63 -87.87 18.86
CA LEU A 1178 -63.76 -88.40 18.06
C LEU A 1178 -64.52 -89.55 18.76
N GLY A 1179 -64.18 -89.87 20.01
CA GLY A 1179 -64.80 -90.94 20.79
C GLY A 1179 -64.23 -92.35 20.53
N THR A 1180 -63.11 -92.46 19.83
CA THR A 1180 -62.41 -93.73 19.53
C THR A 1180 -61.06 -93.81 20.24
N GLN A 1181 -60.63 -95.02 20.60
CA GLN A 1181 -59.33 -95.25 21.22
C GLN A 1181 -58.21 -95.48 20.18
N GLY A 1182 -57.05 -94.87 20.39
CA GLY A 1182 -55.85 -95.04 19.56
C GLY A 1182 -54.88 -93.86 19.67
N THR A 1183 -53.87 -93.83 18.80
CA THR A 1183 -52.82 -92.81 18.79
C THR A 1183 -52.69 -92.20 17.41
N ASP A 1184 -52.81 -90.88 17.33
CA ASP A 1184 -52.49 -90.11 16.12
C ASP A 1184 -51.08 -89.49 16.26
N LEU A 1185 -50.35 -89.43 15.15
CA LEU A 1185 -49.10 -88.67 15.01
C LEU A 1185 -49.44 -87.33 14.37
N LEU A 1186 -48.93 -86.24 14.93
CA LEU A 1186 -48.98 -84.90 14.38
C LEU A 1186 -47.54 -84.50 14.04
N THR A 1187 -47.29 -84.12 12.79
CA THR A 1187 -46.01 -83.58 12.33
C THR A 1187 -46.24 -82.15 11.85
N TRP A 1188 -45.43 -81.20 12.32
CA TRP A 1188 -45.58 -79.79 11.96
C TRP A 1188 -44.52 -79.41 10.93
N ASP A 1189 -44.95 -79.09 9.71
CA ASP A 1189 -44.11 -78.50 8.65
C ASP A 1189 -43.64 -77.12 9.12
N VAL A 1190 -42.35 -77.02 9.48
CA VAL A 1190 -41.75 -75.78 9.96
C VAL A 1190 -40.59 -75.37 9.06
N PRO A 1191 -40.26 -74.08 8.97
CA PRO A 1191 -39.03 -73.67 8.30
C PRO A 1191 -37.80 -74.38 8.89
N GLU A 1192 -36.78 -74.65 8.06
CA GLU A 1192 -35.56 -75.39 8.45
C GLU A 1192 -34.94 -74.85 9.76
N TRP A 1193 -34.99 -73.54 10.00
CA TRP A 1193 -34.50 -72.90 11.23
C TRP A 1193 -35.19 -73.34 12.53
N LEU A 1194 -36.36 -73.98 12.46
CA LEU A 1194 -37.08 -74.59 13.59
C LEU A 1194 -37.03 -76.12 13.61
N GLU A 1195 -36.42 -76.76 12.62
CA GLU A 1195 -36.19 -78.20 12.64
C GLU A 1195 -35.06 -78.56 13.62
N ASP A 1196 -35.01 -79.84 14.01
CA ASP A 1196 -33.92 -80.38 14.82
C ASP A 1196 -33.60 -81.82 14.41
N ASP A 1197 -32.38 -82.28 14.71
CA ASP A 1197 -32.04 -83.70 14.60
C ASP A 1197 -32.53 -84.44 15.83
N TRP A 1198 -33.76 -84.94 15.75
CA TRP A 1198 -34.49 -85.59 16.85
C TRP A 1198 -33.94 -86.97 17.23
N ASN A 1199 -33.35 -87.70 16.29
CA ASN A 1199 -32.91 -89.09 16.46
C ASN A 1199 -31.37 -89.25 16.45
N ASN A 1200 -30.63 -88.14 16.28
CA ASN A 1200 -29.19 -88.07 16.12
C ASN A 1200 -28.66 -88.85 14.90
N ASP A 1201 -29.41 -88.88 13.79
CA ASP A 1201 -28.98 -89.52 12.55
C ASP A 1201 -28.27 -88.57 11.57
N GLY A 1202 -28.16 -87.29 11.94
CA GLY A 1202 -27.50 -86.24 11.16
C GLY A 1202 -28.44 -85.50 10.21
N VAL A 1203 -29.75 -85.77 10.24
CA VAL A 1203 -30.75 -85.15 9.37
C VAL A 1203 -31.70 -84.28 10.19
N LEU A 1204 -31.92 -83.04 9.75
CA LEU A 1204 -32.94 -82.17 10.33
C LEU A 1204 -34.33 -82.67 9.93
N ALA A 1205 -35.27 -82.64 10.87
CA ALA A 1205 -36.63 -83.04 10.60
C ALA A 1205 -37.64 -82.18 11.38
N ASP A 1206 -38.83 -82.10 10.81
CA ASP A 1206 -40.01 -81.50 11.42
C ASP A 1206 -40.29 -82.06 12.82
N PRO A 1207 -40.72 -81.19 13.77
CA PRO A 1207 -41.18 -81.66 15.07
C PRO A 1207 -42.44 -82.49 14.93
N SER A 1208 -42.52 -83.55 15.75
CA SER A 1208 -43.71 -84.38 15.81
C SER A 1208 -44.07 -84.77 17.24
N ALA A 1209 -45.36 -84.93 17.50
CA ALA A 1209 -45.90 -85.41 18.76
C ALA A 1209 -47.08 -86.34 18.54
N THR A 1210 -47.32 -87.21 19.51
CA THR A 1210 -48.40 -88.18 19.52
C THR A 1210 -49.52 -87.74 20.45
N ALA A 1211 -50.76 -87.89 19.98
CA ALA A 1211 -51.97 -87.71 20.77
C ALA A 1211 -52.63 -89.08 20.99
N THR A 1212 -52.66 -89.56 22.23
CA THR A 1212 -53.21 -90.88 22.58
C THR A 1212 -54.54 -90.76 23.32
N PHE A 1213 -55.60 -91.32 22.72
CA PHE A 1213 -56.96 -91.34 23.27
C PHE A 1213 -57.28 -92.73 23.81
N GLY A 1214 -57.51 -92.86 25.12
CA GLY A 1214 -57.81 -94.13 25.81
C GLY A 1214 -57.16 -94.28 27.19
N VAL A 1215 -57.48 -95.37 27.91
CA VAL A 1215 -56.91 -95.65 29.25
C VAL A 1215 -55.47 -96.15 29.12
N TYR A 1216 -54.52 -95.35 29.61
CA TYR A 1216 -53.12 -95.74 29.77
C TYR A 1216 -53.01 -96.95 30.73
N ARG A 1217 -52.76 -98.15 30.19
CA ARG A 1217 -52.31 -99.31 30.99
C ARG A 1217 -50.84 -99.14 31.34
N GLY A 1218 -50.55 -98.44 32.43
CA GLY A 1218 -49.22 -98.45 33.03
C GLY A 1218 -48.90 -99.80 33.64
N ASN A 1219 -47.78 -100.41 33.23
CA ASN A 1219 -47.03 -101.51 33.85
C ASN A 1219 -47.86 -102.64 34.53
N ASP A 1220 -47.90 -103.83 33.91
CA ASP A 1220 -48.60 -105.07 34.35
C ASP A 1220 -48.14 -105.71 35.69
N ARG A 1221 -47.61 -104.95 36.65
CA ARG A 1221 -47.06 -105.47 37.94
C ARG A 1221 -47.58 -104.80 39.22
N ILE A 1222 -48.83 -104.34 39.25
CA ILE A 1222 -49.51 -103.95 40.50
C ILE A 1222 -50.59 -104.99 40.83
N ILE A 1223 -50.37 -105.79 41.88
CA ILE A 1223 -51.23 -106.93 42.27
C ILE A 1223 -52.22 -106.63 43.43
N TYR A 1224 -52.41 -105.37 43.83
CA TYR A 1224 -53.49 -105.00 44.76
C TYR A 1224 -53.75 -103.49 44.90
N TRP A 1225 -55.03 -103.10 44.92
CA TRP A 1225 -55.55 -101.86 45.51
C TRP A 1225 -56.65 -102.22 46.54
N ARG A 1226 -56.63 -101.60 47.73
CA ARG A 1226 -57.68 -101.73 48.76
C ARG A 1226 -58.61 -100.53 48.72
N GLU A 1227 -59.89 -100.76 48.49
CA GLU A 1227 -60.92 -99.81 48.88
C GLU A 1227 -61.22 -99.92 50.38
N VAL A 1228 -61.43 -98.78 51.04
CA VAL A 1228 -62.14 -98.71 52.32
C VAL A 1228 -63.29 -97.71 52.13
N PRO A 1229 -64.56 -98.11 52.36
CA PRO A 1229 -65.70 -97.20 52.23
C PRO A 1229 -65.85 -96.26 53.44
N ALA A 1230 -66.54 -95.16 53.19
CA ALA A 1230 -66.68 -93.98 54.03
C ALA A 1230 -67.28 -94.21 55.44
N ASN A 1231 -66.76 -93.41 56.38
CA ASN A 1231 -67.55 -92.56 57.27
C ASN A 1231 -66.86 -91.19 57.37
#